data_AF-A0A3E1ELK0-F1
#
_entry.id   AF-A0A3E1ELK0-F1
#
_cell.length_a   1.000
_cell.length_b   1.000
_cell.length_c   1.000
_cell.angle_alpha   90.00
_cell.angle_beta   90.00
_cell.angle_gamma   90.00
#
_symmetry.space_group_name_H-M   'P 1'
#
loop_
_entity.id
_entity.type
_entity.pdbx_description
1 polymer ?
#
loop_
_entity_poly.entity_id
_entity_poly.type
_entity_poly.pdbx_seq_one_letter_code
_entity_poly.pdbx_strand_id
1 'polypeptide(L)'
;MFRPEQPPHDPAAVAALDRDGWSAIPPSGTFRALASHMDRILGTMGFHIVLLLPPFPVPTTHARMGRFGSPFASLDFKSVDPACAEFDGRTTPLEQFSELADAIHARHGRLFIDIPINHTGWASRLLQHHPEWFVRNPDGSFHSPGAWGVTWADLVELDYRHLPLWQEIADVFLFWCRHGVDGFRCDAGYMIPLPVWEYLTARVRDEFPDTIFLLEGLGGPLKVTLDLLTRGGLDWAYSELFQNHSRSAVDWYLPQALDASSSHGLHVHYAETHDNERLASRSESWARMRTALAALTSVQGAWGITCGVEWFASERVLVHGASPLHPERAPGQEAAIASLNHLLSSHPAFAANATLRLLPVLGGEVIALLRSVPENPDASLLVLVNLDPDHPHPASWPAADFTLPPGTLCLLSGLSPSPIPSPDGLLHLTLAPAAVFCLPASSRPIPAENKALDALRAHATSLVTASSDSASPHLITIHLQRDARRSIVAPADATLKVVHHLPFSVSAGSIPFHSLPEGHLHAATIPSGFHPGPSLLASIRNTRSLSRLSIPLVPPQPLPGSFPEFSSPQIRQQPDLHVLLTNGTGAMSHVRAAWNSIRSQYDALLAANPDPAVPTDRRILFTRCRAWIVRRGFSTELSTDCCTRVIRLSASHASWEFLVPTGNGQRIALTLTLHLVHGSNRCLLHFARTDSLPHEVSLILRPDIEDRCFHDKTTLANGHFDSMAAATIPAPDGFAQPCRDGFLVLKASNTTFSPAPESLSTSHPLDAARGLGHSSDLFSPGFFSASLTTSLPIVLDATLSSTLAIPSDPPPLPSPTPWSLRDALLQFVVRRDSGHTIIAGYPWFLDWGRDTLIALRGLIAAGDTDTSRRILLTFAQFEDRGTLPNMIRGSDCSNRDTSDAPLWFFTATADLVRATGPAFLDESAGGRPIRAILGSIIAHYQSGTPNGIHTDPASALVFSPSHFTWMDTNHPAGTPREGYPIEIQALWHAALSFMGTHGGDPSCAQLALRVANSIESLFPHPAEGWLADCLHAPSGTPAALASRDDHLRPNQLFAVTLGAVSNPVRAAAIILACSELLVPGAIRTLADRPVSFPLPVLRNGHLLNDPLHPFWPHYSGDEDTRRKPAYHNGTAWPWPMPSLAEAFLLSNLPNSLPAARAILDSAAALLSSNCLGHLPEITDGASPHSPGGCGAQAWSVSELLRVRKLLVSSALRQ
;
A
#
# COMPACT_ATOMS: atom_id res chain seq x y z
N MET A 1 36.93 38.08 16.04
CA MET A 1 38.32 38.55 15.83
C MET A 1 38.75 37.99 14.48
N PHE A 2 38.88 38.86 13.48
CA PHE A 2 39.29 38.50 12.11
C PHE A 2 40.53 37.60 12.14
N ARG A 3 40.52 36.49 11.40
CA ARG A 3 41.77 35.85 10.97
C ARG A 3 41.83 35.81 9.44
N PRO A 4 43.04 36.05 8.90
CA PRO A 4 43.28 36.60 7.59
C PRO A 4 43.38 35.48 6.55
N GLU A 5 43.44 35.86 5.27
CA GLU A 5 44.01 35.06 4.19
C GLU A 5 45.20 34.24 4.72
N GLN A 6 45.05 32.91 4.82
CA GLN A 6 46.21 32.04 5.06
C GLN A 6 47.01 31.95 3.76
N PRO A 7 48.34 32.14 3.79
CA PRO A 7 49.18 31.99 2.62
C PRO A 7 49.15 30.53 2.13
N PRO A 8 49.42 30.26 0.84
CA PRO A 8 49.52 28.90 0.35
C PRO A 8 50.59 28.18 1.16
N HIS A 9 50.23 27.04 1.77
CA HIS A 9 51.18 26.18 2.47
C HIS A 9 52.41 25.98 1.58
N ASP A 10 53.60 26.38 2.03
CA ASP A 10 54.84 26.20 1.28
C ASP A 10 54.98 24.71 0.91
N PRO A 11 54.81 24.35 -0.37
CA PRO A 11 54.83 22.95 -0.79
C PRO A 11 56.18 22.29 -0.49
N ALA A 12 57.27 23.06 -0.40
CA ALA A 12 58.59 22.56 -0.08
C ALA A 12 58.71 22.17 1.42
N ALA A 13 58.09 22.94 2.31
CA ALA A 13 58.06 22.65 3.75
C ALA A 13 57.19 21.42 4.06
N VAL A 14 56.04 21.29 3.41
CA VAL A 14 55.19 20.11 3.50
C VAL A 14 55.92 18.88 2.96
N ALA A 15 56.54 18.98 1.78
CA ALA A 15 57.29 17.87 1.19
C ALA A 15 58.50 17.45 2.04
N ALA A 16 59.10 18.38 2.80
CA ALA A 16 60.13 18.04 3.77
C ALA A 16 59.58 17.23 4.95
N LEU A 17 58.43 17.63 5.50
CA LEU A 17 57.76 16.91 6.58
C LEU A 17 57.34 15.49 6.16
N ASP A 18 56.78 15.33 4.96
CA ASP A 18 56.40 14.02 4.43
C ASP A 18 57.64 13.12 4.18
N ARG A 19 58.75 13.68 3.66
CA ARG A 19 60.02 12.94 3.52
C ARG A 19 60.60 12.50 4.86
N ASP A 20 60.41 13.30 5.89
CA ASP A 20 60.88 13.01 7.25
C ASP A 20 59.92 12.09 8.02
N GLY A 21 58.85 11.59 7.39
CA GLY A 21 57.91 10.61 7.94
C GLY A 21 56.76 11.20 8.77
N TRP A 22 56.56 12.52 8.76
CA TRP A 22 55.46 13.18 9.45
C TRP A 22 54.21 13.25 8.56
N SER A 23 53.04 12.84 9.07
CA SER A 23 51.77 12.89 8.32
C SER A 23 50.98 14.17 8.63
N ALA A 24 51.27 15.26 7.93
CA ALA A 24 50.56 16.54 8.09
C ALA A 24 49.40 16.67 7.07
N ILE A 25 48.17 16.47 7.53
CA ILE A 25 46.93 16.59 6.73
C ILE A 25 46.42 18.05 6.79
N PRO A 26 46.21 18.74 5.65
CA PRO A 26 45.63 20.08 5.62
C PRO A 26 44.16 20.11 6.09
N PRO A 27 43.61 21.27 6.48
CA PRO A 27 42.19 21.40 6.78
C PRO A 27 41.31 21.01 5.58
N SER A 28 40.24 20.27 5.83
CA SER A 28 39.20 19.86 4.88
C SER A 28 38.00 20.82 4.89
N GLY A 29 37.16 20.74 3.85
CA GLY A 29 35.83 21.35 3.86
C GLY A 29 34.88 20.61 4.80
N THR A 30 33.86 21.31 5.32
CA THR A 30 32.94 20.77 6.33
C THR A 30 31.49 20.67 5.81
N PHE A 31 30.68 19.80 6.40
CA PHE A 31 29.26 19.65 6.05
C PHE A 31 28.49 20.96 6.23
N ARG A 32 28.76 21.71 7.30
CA ARG A 32 28.16 23.03 7.56
C ARG A 32 28.60 24.09 6.54
N ALA A 33 29.87 24.07 6.13
CA ALA A 33 30.35 24.93 5.05
C ALA A 33 29.58 24.64 3.76
N LEU A 34 29.45 23.36 3.37
CA LEU A 34 28.67 22.98 2.19
C LEU A 34 27.20 23.37 2.33
N ALA A 35 26.58 23.16 3.50
CA ALA A 35 25.19 23.54 3.76
C ALA A 35 24.92 25.04 3.51
N SER A 36 25.93 25.91 3.69
CA SER A 36 25.81 27.34 3.39
C SER A 36 25.69 27.67 1.90
N HIS A 37 26.07 26.76 1.01
CA HIS A 37 25.99 26.94 -0.46
C HIS A 37 24.68 26.44 -1.08
N MET A 38 23.76 25.87 -0.28
CA MET A 38 22.54 25.24 -0.81
C MET A 38 21.59 26.22 -1.52
N ASP A 39 21.53 27.48 -1.10
CA ASP A 39 20.74 28.52 -1.80
C ASP A 39 21.26 28.79 -3.21
N ARG A 40 22.58 28.69 -3.41
CA ARG A 40 23.19 28.84 -4.72
C ARG A 40 22.97 27.60 -5.58
N ILE A 41 23.23 26.41 -5.05
CA ILE A 41 23.14 25.16 -5.81
C ILE A 41 21.69 24.84 -6.20
N LEU A 42 20.77 24.88 -5.23
CA LEU A 42 19.37 24.49 -5.44
C LEU A 42 18.52 25.69 -5.88
N GLY A 43 18.78 26.88 -5.35
CA GLY A 43 17.99 28.08 -5.65
C GLY A 43 18.45 28.81 -6.91
N THR A 44 19.75 29.14 -7.00
CA THR A 44 20.27 29.97 -8.10
C THR A 44 20.51 29.15 -9.37
N MET A 45 21.26 28.04 -9.27
CA MET A 45 21.53 27.17 -10.42
C MET A 45 20.37 26.24 -10.75
N GLY A 46 19.47 25.95 -9.81
CA GLY A 46 18.25 25.15 -10.06
C GLY A 46 18.50 23.64 -10.15
N PHE A 47 19.55 23.12 -9.53
CA PHE A 47 19.70 21.67 -9.37
C PHE A 47 18.74 21.16 -8.28
N HIS A 48 18.38 19.88 -8.36
CA HIS A 48 17.45 19.25 -7.40
C HIS A 48 18.09 18.07 -6.66
N ILE A 49 19.31 17.69 -7.02
CA ILE A 49 20.03 16.57 -6.42
C ILE A 49 21.46 17.03 -6.12
N VAL A 50 21.90 16.84 -4.88
CA VAL A 50 23.29 17.02 -4.48
C VAL A 50 23.89 15.63 -4.30
N LEU A 51 24.84 15.25 -5.15
CA LEU A 51 25.58 13.99 -5.04
C LEU A 51 26.93 14.27 -4.35
N LEU A 52 27.17 13.61 -3.22
CA LEU A 52 28.46 13.63 -2.54
C LEU A 52 29.30 12.43 -2.98
N LEU A 53 30.60 12.68 -3.24
CA LEU A 53 31.61 11.61 -3.24
C LEU A 53 31.63 10.92 -1.86
N PRO A 54 32.22 9.71 -1.74
CA PRO A 54 32.08 8.91 -0.53
C PRO A 54 32.51 9.70 0.72
N PRO A 55 31.58 9.96 1.68
CA PRO A 55 31.87 10.79 2.85
C PRO A 55 32.54 9.99 3.98
N PHE A 56 33.05 8.79 3.69
CA PHE A 56 33.49 7.81 4.68
C PHE A 56 34.94 8.07 5.12
N PRO A 57 35.35 7.60 6.32
CA PRO A 57 36.75 7.69 6.74
C PRO A 57 37.68 6.97 5.77
N VAL A 58 38.82 7.60 5.48
CA VAL A 58 39.82 7.12 4.52
C VAL A 58 41.14 6.71 5.21
N PRO A 59 42.02 5.93 4.56
CA PRO A 59 43.27 5.48 5.15
C PRO A 59 44.27 6.64 5.21
N THR A 60 44.66 7.03 6.43
CA THR A 60 45.60 8.14 6.67
C THR A 60 47.01 7.70 7.04
N THR A 61 47.22 6.41 7.31
CA THR A 61 48.52 5.87 7.78
C THR A 61 48.93 4.55 7.12
N HIS A 62 48.02 3.58 7.00
CA HIS A 62 48.27 2.27 6.39
C HIS A 62 47.67 2.20 4.98
N ALA A 63 48.45 1.72 4.00
CA ALA A 63 48.10 1.69 2.56
C ALA A 63 47.52 3.02 2.02
N ARG A 64 47.92 4.15 2.61
CA ARG A 64 47.51 5.49 2.17
C ARG A 64 48.12 5.78 0.79
N MET A 65 47.28 6.04 -0.19
CA MET A 65 47.69 6.64 -1.46
C MET A 65 47.40 8.13 -1.50
N GLY A 66 48.44 8.90 -1.82
CA GLY A 66 48.37 10.35 -1.81
C GLY A 66 48.35 10.95 -0.39
N ARG A 67 47.99 12.23 -0.28
CA ARG A 67 48.14 12.99 0.96
C ARG A 67 46.95 12.83 1.90
N PHE A 68 45.74 12.78 1.36
CA PHE A 68 44.49 12.65 2.10
C PHE A 68 44.02 11.20 2.22
N GLY A 69 44.61 10.25 1.46
CA GLY A 69 43.95 8.98 1.17
C GLY A 69 42.90 9.15 0.08
N SER A 70 42.38 8.04 -0.44
CA SER A 70 41.30 8.04 -1.43
C SER A 70 39.93 7.96 -0.74
N PRO A 71 38.95 8.82 -1.08
CA PRO A 71 37.55 8.66 -0.64
C PRO A 71 36.96 7.28 -0.95
N PHE A 72 37.42 6.65 -2.03
CA PHE A 72 36.98 5.33 -2.47
C PHE A 72 37.64 4.19 -1.67
N ALA A 73 38.70 4.46 -0.91
CA ALA A 73 39.35 3.50 -0.02
C ALA A 73 38.69 3.48 1.37
N SER A 74 37.37 3.34 1.44
CA SER A 74 36.59 3.53 2.67
C SER A 74 36.96 2.54 3.79
N LEU A 75 37.12 3.05 5.01
CA LEU A 75 37.45 2.24 6.20
C LEU A 75 36.20 1.77 6.95
N ASP A 76 35.12 2.55 6.97
CA ASP A 76 33.85 2.15 7.58
C ASP A 76 32.67 2.85 6.86
N PHE A 77 31.86 2.06 6.16
CA PHE A 77 30.70 2.53 5.41
C PHE A 77 29.57 3.10 6.27
N LYS A 78 29.52 2.83 7.58
CA LYS A 78 28.45 3.31 8.49
C LYS A 78 28.93 4.51 9.33
N SER A 79 29.92 5.25 8.84
CA SER A 79 30.46 6.43 9.51
C SER A 79 30.84 7.51 8.51
N VAL A 80 30.99 8.75 8.96
CA VAL A 80 31.55 9.84 8.13
C VAL A 80 32.99 10.14 8.54
N ASP A 81 33.79 10.64 7.61
CA ASP A 81 35.13 11.17 7.91
C ASP A 81 35.01 12.34 8.90
N PRO A 82 35.59 12.25 10.11
CA PRO A 82 35.56 13.34 11.08
C PRO A 82 36.17 14.64 10.57
N ALA A 83 37.07 14.58 9.56
CA ALA A 83 37.64 15.76 8.92
C ALA A 83 36.55 16.61 8.23
N CYS A 84 35.43 16.02 7.81
CA CYS A 84 34.30 16.74 7.21
C CYS A 84 33.40 17.45 8.24
N ALA A 85 33.73 17.42 9.54
CA ALA A 85 32.92 18.03 10.60
C ALA A 85 33.69 19.09 11.39
N GLU A 86 32.95 20.06 11.93
CA GLU A 86 33.48 21.11 12.80
C GLU A 86 33.44 20.67 14.26
N PHE A 87 34.55 20.76 15.00
CA PHE A 87 34.53 20.46 16.43
C PHE A 87 33.91 21.61 17.23
N ASP A 88 32.68 21.43 17.71
CA ASP A 88 31.99 22.38 18.59
C ASP A 88 31.73 21.84 20.02
N GLY A 89 32.17 20.60 20.28
CA GLY A 89 31.99 19.90 21.56
C GLY A 89 30.53 19.51 21.88
N ARG A 90 29.60 19.66 20.94
CA ARG A 90 28.16 19.46 21.14
C ARG A 90 27.55 18.50 20.13
N THR A 91 28.04 18.48 18.89
CA THR A 91 27.54 17.60 17.83
C THR A 91 28.62 16.64 17.34
N THR A 92 28.19 15.43 16.99
CA THR A 92 29.02 14.42 16.35
C THR A 92 29.14 14.70 14.85
N PRO A 93 30.17 14.15 14.17
CA PRO A 93 30.31 14.27 12.72
C PRO A 93 29.09 13.77 11.95
N LEU A 94 28.48 12.66 12.40
CA LEU A 94 27.29 12.09 11.76
C LEU A 94 26.06 13.00 11.92
N GLU A 95 25.90 13.67 13.07
CA GLU A 95 24.85 14.67 13.26
C GLU A 95 25.04 15.87 12.31
N GLN A 96 26.28 16.32 12.08
CA GLN A 96 26.55 17.39 11.12
C GLN A 96 26.32 16.97 9.66
N PHE A 97 26.51 15.69 9.32
CA PHE A 97 26.06 15.17 8.03
C PHE A 97 24.53 15.25 7.90
N SER A 98 23.79 14.88 8.94
CA SER A 98 22.33 15.04 8.94
C SER A 98 21.90 16.51 8.88
N GLU A 99 22.63 17.44 9.48
CA GLU A 99 22.39 18.89 9.30
C GLU A 99 22.50 19.31 7.81
N LEU A 100 23.46 18.76 7.05
CA LEU A 100 23.57 18.99 5.62
C LEU A 100 22.39 18.38 4.84
N ALA A 101 22.01 17.13 5.14
CA ALA A 101 20.84 16.50 4.55
C ALA A 101 19.58 17.36 4.77
N ASP A 102 19.41 17.88 5.98
CA ASP A 102 18.29 18.75 6.32
C ASP A 102 18.35 20.10 5.59
N ALA A 103 19.53 20.66 5.38
CA ALA A 103 19.71 21.90 4.62
C ALA A 103 19.36 21.74 3.14
N ILE A 104 19.66 20.57 2.56
CA ILE A 104 19.28 20.20 1.18
C ILE A 104 17.76 20.03 1.10
N HIS A 105 17.15 19.27 2.02
CA HIS A 105 15.73 18.93 1.96
C HIS A 105 14.84 20.13 2.26
N ALA A 106 15.31 21.06 3.12
CA ALA A 106 14.64 22.35 3.35
C ALA A 106 14.48 23.19 2.08
N ARG A 107 15.25 22.88 1.02
CA ARG A 107 15.24 23.54 -0.29
C ARG A 107 14.73 22.63 -1.40
N HIS A 108 13.96 21.61 -1.04
CA HIS A 108 13.39 20.64 -1.98
C HIS A 108 14.43 19.83 -2.77
N GLY A 109 15.69 19.86 -2.37
CA GLY A 109 16.72 19.04 -2.96
C GLY A 109 16.68 17.63 -2.40
N ARG A 110 17.29 16.70 -3.12
CA ARG A 110 17.59 15.33 -2.67
C ARG A 110 19.07 15.16 -2.42
N LEU A 111 19.43 14.38 -1.41
CA LEU A 111 20.82 14.06 -1.10
C LEU A 111 21.16 12.65 -1.60
N PHE A 112 22.12 12.55 -2.51
CA PHE A 112 22.73 11.28 -2.91
C PHE A 112 24.13 11.17 -2.32
N ILE A 113 24.53 9.95 -1.97
CA ILE A 113 25.92 9.65 -1.66
C ILE A 113 26.46 8.58 -2.59
N ASP A 114 27.77 8.60 -2.75
CA ASP A 114 28.51 7.60 -3.51
C ASP A 114 28.97 6.45 -2.61
N ILE A 115 28.77 5.21 -3.08
CA ILE A 115 29.16 3.99 -2.36
C ILE A 115 30.01 3.10 -3.28
N PRO A 116 31.31 2.89 -2.96
CA PRO A 116 32.16 1.91 -3.64
C PRO A 116 31.77 0.51 -3.18
N ILE A 117 30.79 -0.08 -3.84
CA ILE A 117 30.17 -1.32 -3.39
C ILE A 117 31.03 -2.56 -3.68
N ASN A 118 32.00 -2.47 -4.59
CA ASN A 118 32.85 -3.60 -4.97
C ASN A 118 34.02 -3.85 -3.99
N HIS A 119 34.43 -2.87 -3.21
CA HIS A 119 35.71 -2.92 -2.51
C HIS A 119 35.71 -2.03 -1.26
N THR A 120 36.76 -2.16 -0.44
CA THR A 120 37.03 -1.25 0.69
C THR A 120 38.50 -0.83 0.69
N GLY A 121 38.88 0.14 1.54
CA GLY A 121 40.29 0.40 1.82
C GLY A 121 40.94 -0.68 2.68
N TRP A 122 42.27 -0.76 2.66
CA TRP A 122 42.99 -1.63 3.59
C TRP A 122 42.73 -1.25 5.05
N ALA A 123 42.71 -2.27 5.90
CA ALA A 123 42.35 -2.16 7.32
C ALA A 123 40.94 -1.60 7.58
N SER A 124 40.02 -1.71 6.60
CA SER A 124 38.60 -1.42 6.85
C SER A 124 38.05 -2.29 7.98
N ARG A 125 36.98 -1.81 8.61
CA ARG A 125 36.25 -2.55 9.65
C ARG A 125 35.81 -3.92 9.15
N LEU A 126 35.34 -3.99 7.91
CA LEU A 126 34.97 -5.25 7.28
C LEU A 126 36.18 -6.17 7.12
N LEU A 127 37.32 -5.68 6.66
CA LEU A 127 38.54 -6.50 6.50
C LEU A 127 39.08 -7.02 7.84
N GLN A 128 38.98 -6.24 8.90
CA GLN A 128 39.47 -6.63 10.24
C GLN A 128 38.60 -7.70 10.88
N HIS A 129 37.27 -7.58 10.76
CA HIS A 129 36.33 -8.48 11.44
C HIS A 129 35.90 -9.67 10.56
N HIS A 130 35.91 -9.50 9.24
CA HIS A 130 35.46 -10.49 8.26
C HIS A 130 36.45 -10.61 7.10
N PRO A 131 37.72 -10.99 7.34
CA PRO A 131 38.72 -11.17 6.28
C PRO A 131 38.35 -12.29 5.29
N GLU A 132 37.39 -13.15 5.62
CA GLU A 132 36.80 -14.16 4.73
C GLU A 132 35.87 -13.57 3.66
N TRP A 133 35.36 -12.34 3.84
CA TRP A 133 34.51 -11.66 2.84
C TRP A 133 35.31 -10.97 1.74
N PHE A 134 36.61 -11.23 1.61
CA PHE A 134 37.49 -10.58 0.64
C PHE A 134 38.15 -11.60 -0.28
N VAL A 135 38.31 -11.21 -1.54
CA VAL A 135 38.93 -12.05 -2.57
C VAL A 135 40.42 -12.25 -2.27
N ARG A 136 40.90 -13.48 -2.43
CA ARG A 136 42.32 -13.84 -2.29
C ARG A 136 42.90 -14.41 -3.57
N ASN A 137 44.15 -14.08 -3.84
CA ASN A 137 44.97 -14.69 -4.87
C ASN A 137 45.36 -16.13 -4.50
N PRO A 138 45.79 -16.96 -5.49
CA PRO A 138 46.25 -18.33 -5.22
C PRO A 138 47.39 -18.45 -4.21
N ASP A 139 48.19 -17.40 -4.02
CA ASP A 139 49.29 -17.35 -3.03
C ASP A 139 48.81 -16.94 -1.61
N GLY A 140 47.52 -16.70 -1.43
CA GLY A 140 46.89 -16.31 -0.16
C GLY A 140 46.89 -14.81 0.12
N SER A 141 47.55 -13.99 -0.71
CA SER A 141 47.47 -12.53 -0.62
C SER A 141 46.06 -12.01 -0.95
N PHE A 142 45.68 -10.85 -0.41
CA PHE A 142 44.42 -10.21 -0.76
C PHE A 142 44.47 -9.64 -2.17
N HIS A 143 43.37 -9.74 -2.91
CA HIS A 143 43.26 -9.22 -4.27
C HIS A 143 42.89 -7.72 -4.25
N SER A 144 43.65 -6.92 -4.99
CA SER A 144 43.34 -5.52 -5.26
C SER A 144 42.67 -5.39 -6.64
N PRO A 145 41.47 -4.78 -6.72
CA PRO A 145 40.75 -4.64 -7.98
C PRO A 145 41.44 -3.63 -8.92
N GLY A 146 40.99 -3.60 -10.17
CA GLY A 146 41.49 -2.66 -11.16
C GLY A 146 40.66 -2.61 -12.43
N ALA A 147 40.82 -1.53 -13.19
CA ALA A 147 40.16 -1.30 -14.48
C ALA A 147 41.15 -0.69 -15.48
N TRP A 148 40.92 -0.90 -16.77
CA TRP A 148 41.71 -0.31 -17.88
C TRP A 148 43.23 -0.56 -17.79
N GLY A 149 43.64 -1.69 -17.20
CA GLY A 149 45.06 -2.05 -17.02
C GLY A 149 45.75 -1.36 -15.84
N VAL A 150 45.01 -0.65 -14.99
CA VAL A 150 45.50 -0.03 -13.75
C VAL A 150 44.98 -0.82 -12.55
N THR A 151 45.88 -1.26 -11.67
CA THR A 151 45.54 -1.87 -10.38
C THR A 151 45.45 -0.79 -9.31
N TRP A 152 44.36 -0.76 -8.56
CA TRP A 152 44.13 0.16 -7.44
C TRP A 152 44.64 -0.47 -6.15
N ALA A 153 45.95 -0.33 -5.89
CA ALA A 153 46.61 -1.12 -4.84
C ALA A 153 46.26 -0.71 -3.39
N ASP A 154 45.55 0.40 -3.18
CA ASP A 154 44.99 0.84 -1.90
C ASP A 154 43.61 0.24 -1.59
N LEU A 155 43.06 -0.57 -2.51
CA LEU A 155 41.74 -1.18 -2.39
C LEU A 155 41.85 -2.70 -2.22
N VAL A 156 40.85 -3.28 -1.54
CA VAL A 156 40.68 -4.73 -1.36
C VAL A 156 39.27 -5.14 -1.78
N GLU A 157 39.16 -6.10 -2.69
CA GLU A 157 37.90 -6.52 -3.33
C GLU A 157 37.05 -7.42 -2.42
N LEU A 158 35.74 -7.14 -2.38
CA LEU A 158 34.74 -7.91 -1.64
C LEU A 158 34.28 -9.16 -2.40
N ASP A 159 34.12 -10.28 -1.70
CA ASP A 159 33.67 -11.55 -2.25
C ASP A 159 32.16 -11.78 -2.00
N TYR A 160 31.36 -11.44 -3.02
CA TYR A 160 29.91 -11.57 -2.98
C TYR A 160 29.38 -13.01 -3.05
N ARG A 161 30.23 -14.04 -2.99
CA ARG A 161 29.77 -15.43 -2.79
C ARG A 161 29.26 -15.67 -1.36
N HIS A 162 29.59 -14.79 -0.42
CA HIS A 162 29.16 -14.89 0.97
C HIS A 162 27.83 -14.19 1.21
N LEU A 163 26.74 -14.95 1.40
CA LEU A 163 25.40 -14.38 1.66
C LEU A 163 25.32 -13.41 2.86
N PRO A 164 26.03 -13.62 3.99
CA PRO A 164 26.01 -12.65 5.08
C PRO A 164 26.52 -11.25 4.69
N LEU A 165 27.44 -11.16 3.72
CA LEU A 165 27.89 -9.88 3.18
C LEU A 165 26.74 -9.11 2.53
N TRP A 166 25.80 -9.79 1.88
CA TRP A 166 24.65 -9.14 1.23
C TRP A 166 23.78 -8.42 2.26
N GLN A 167 23.58 -9.04 3.42
CA GLN A 167 22.85 -8.46 4.54
C GLN A 167 23.58 -7.23 5.09
N GLU A 168 24.90 -7.34 5.29
CA GLU A 168 25.70 -6.21 5.81
C GLU A 168 25.67 -5.00 4.86
N ILE A 169 25.79 -5.24 3.55
CA ILE A 169 25.73 -4.17 2.54
C ILE A 169 24.32 -3.59 2.42
N ALA A 170 23.25 -4.40 2.52
CA ALA A 170 21.89 -3.88 2.61
C ALA A 170 21.71 -2.97 3.83
N ASP A 171 22.27 -3.37 4.98
CA ASP A 171 22.23 -2.57 6.20
C ASP A 171 23.04 -1.26 6.09
N VAL A 172 24.09 -1.21 5.26
CA VAL A 172 24.79 0.04 4.92
C VAL A 172 23.84 1.01 4.21
N PHE A 173 23.14 0.56 3.17
CA PHE A 173 22.17 1.41 2.47
C PHE A 173 21.06 1.90 3.39
N LEU A 174 20.45 0.99 4.16
CA LEU A 174 19.39 1.32 5.12
C LEU A 174 19.87 2.31 6.19
N PHE A 175 21.12 2.17 6.65
CA PHE A 175 21.72 3.12 7.59
C PHE A 175 21.71 4.54 7.01
N TRP A 176 22.14 4.73 5.76
CA TRP A 176 22.17 6.06 5.14
C TRP A 176 20.80 6.60 4.78
N CYS A 177 19.86 5.76 4.34
CA CYS A 177 18.46 6.17 4.16
C CYS A 177 17.88 6.76 5.46
N ARG A 178 18.15 6.11 6.60
CA ARG A 178 17.73 6.60 7.92
C ARG A 178 18.40 7.93 8.32
N HIS A 179 19.56 8.25 7.76
CA HIS A 179 20.26 9.53 7.95
C HIS A 179 19.94 10.59 6.89
N GLY A 180 18.93 10.33 6.06
CA GLY A 180 18.35 11.30 5.15
C GLY A 180 18.94 11.31 3.75
N VAL A 181 19.60 10.23 3.33
CA VAL A 181 20.02 10.01 1.94
C VAL A 181 18.87 9.44 1.12
N ASP A 182 18.55 10.06 -0.01
CA ASP A 182 17.43 9.67 -0.90
C ASP A 182 17.86 8.77 -2.08
N GLY A 183 19.17 8.64 -2.30
CA GLY A 183 19.68 7.80 -3.37
C GLY A 183 21.17 7.56 -3.31
N PHE A 184 21.63 6.61 -4.12
CA PHE A 184 23.01 6.12 -4.07
C PHE A 184 23.61 6.07 -5.47
N ARG A 185 24.75 6.74 -5.68
CA ARG A 185 25.63 6.46 -6.82
C ARG A 185 26.46 5.24 -6.44
N CYS A 186 26.35 4.17 -7.23
CA CYS A 186 26.96 2.88 -6.93
C CYS A 186 28.21 2.70 -7.80
N ASP A 187 29.36 3.03 -7.25
CA ASP A 187 30.66 2.96 -7.91
C ASP A 187 31.09 1.51 -8.15
N ALA A 188 31.58 1.23 -9.37
CA ALA A 188 31.90 -0.11 -9.84
C ALA A 188 30.75 -1.13 -9.67
N GLY A 189 29.50 -0.67 -9.65
CA GLY A 189 28.33 -1.51 -9.41
C GLY A 189 28.13 -2.63 -10.44
N TYR A 190 28.67 -2.45 -11.65
CA TYR A 190 28.65 -3.44 -12.72
C TYR A 190 29.55 -4.66 -12.45
N MET A 191 30.46 -4.57 -11.48
CA MET A 191 31.30 -5.70 -11.05
C MET A 191 30.57 -6.64 -10.08
N ILE A 192 29.44 -6.21 -9.52
CA ILE A 192 28.66 -6.99 -8.56
C ILE A 192 27.70 -7.94 -9.29
N PRO A 193 27.56 -9.21 -8.85
CA PRO A 193 26.62 -10.14 -9.46
C PRO A 193 25.17 -9.67 -9.39
N LEU A 194 24.42 -9.85 -10.47
CA LEU A 194 23.00 -9.45 -10.59
C LEU A 194 22.09 -9.93 -9.44
N PRO A 195 22.17 -11.19 -8.95
CA PRO A 195 21.30 -11.63 -7.84
C PRO A 195 21.54 -10.88 -6.52
N VAL A 196 22.75 -10.33 -6.33
CA VAL A 196 23.07 -9.50 -5.18
C VAL A 196 22.28 -8.19 -5.30
N TRP A 197 22.29 -7.55 -6.46
CA TRP A 197 21.50 -6.34 -6.71
C TRP A 197 20.00 -6.55 -6.57
N GLU A 198 19.48 -7.67 -7.08
CA GLU A 198 18.07 -8.07 -6.88
C GLU A 198 17.72 -8.14 -5.39
N TYR A 199 18.61 -8.67 -4.55
CA TYR A 199 18.43 -8.70 -3.10
C TYR A 199 18.56 -7.32 -2.44
N LEU A 200 19.63 -6.58 -2.75
CA LEU A 200 19.95 -5.30 -2.11
C LEU A 200 18.86 -4.25 -2.37
N THR A 201 18.46 -4.08 -3.64
CA THR A 201 17.45 -3.06 -4.00
C THR A 201 16.07 -3.44 -3.44
N ALA A 202 15.69 -4.72 -3.47
CA ALA A 202 14.44 -5.18 -2.86
C ALA A 202 14.43 -4.95 -1.35
N ARG A 203 15.53 -5.28 -0.65
CA ARG A 203 15.62 -5.11 0.81
C ARG A 203 15.58 -3.65 1.25
N VAL A 204 16.20 -2.75 0.48
CA VAL A 204 16.16 -1.31 0.77
C VAL A 204 14.78 -0.74 0.48
N ARG A 205 14.16 -1.09 -0.66
CA ARG A 205 12.83 -0.58 -1.04
C ARG A 205 11.68 -1.13 -0.21
N ASP A 206 11.89 -2.24 0.49
CA ASP A 206 10.96 -2.72 1.53
C ASP A 206 10.76 -1.69 2.65
N GLU A 207 11.80 -0.89 2.97
CA GLU A 207 11.74 0.17 4.00
C GLU A 207 11.67 1.58 3.39
N PHE A 208 12.34 1.82 2.26
CA PHE A 208 12.45 3.12 1.59
C PHE A 208 12.15 2.99 0.08
N PRO A 209 10.87 2.89 -0.33
CA PRO A 209 10.48 2.53 -1.70
C PRO A 209 10.90 3.56 -2.76
N ASP A 210 11.04 4.83 -2.38
CA ASP A 210 11.41 5.92 -3.29
C ASP A 210 12.93 6.10 -3.46
N THR A 211 13.74 5.21 -2.87
CA THR A 211 15.21 5.27 -2.95
C THR A 211 15.67 5.04 -4.38
N ILE A 212 16.52 5.95 -4.87
CA ILE A 212 17.09 5.89 -6.23
C ILE A 212 18.47 5.25 -6.20
N PHE A 213 18.69 4.25 -7.05
CA PHE A 213 20.00 3.67 -7.31
C PHE A 213 20.51 4.10 -8.68
N LEU A 214 21.63 4.82 -8.68
CA LEU A 214 22.33 5.32 -9.86
C LEU A 214 23.59 4.47 -10.08
N LEU A 215 23.59 3.64 -11.12
CA LEU A 215 24.76 2.88 -11.53
C LEU A 215 25.83 3.82 -12.10
N GLU A 216 27.03 3.79 -11.52
CA GLU A 216 28.19 4.15 -12.29
C GLU A 216 28.72 2.93 -13.03
N GLY A 217 28.63 3.00 -14.36
CA GLY A 217 28.85 1.88 -15.27
C GLY A 217 30.09 2.03 -16.15
N LEU A 218 31.01 2.95 -15.82
CA LEU A 218 32.11 3.30 -16.72
C LEU A 218 32.99 2.08 -17.01
N GLY A 219 33.06 1.70 -18.29
CA GLY A 219 33.83 0.54 -18.75
C GLY A 219 33.13 -0.82 -18.57
N GLY A 220 31.90 -0.86 -18.05
CA GLY A 220 31.09 -2.08 -17.97
C GLY A 220 30.46 -2.48 -19.31
N PRO A 221 30.22 -3.78 -19.58
CA PRO A 221 29.51 -4.19 -20.79
C PRO A 221 28.06 -3.65 -20.79
N LEU A 222 27.61 -3.05 -21.90
CA LEU A 222 26.25 -2.49 -22.04
C LEU A 222 25.17 -3.48 -21.58
N LYS A 223 25.31 -4.76 -21.90
CA LYS A 223 24.37 -5.80 -21.47
C LYS A 223 24.23 -5.87 -19.94
N VAL A 224 25.33 -5.75 -19.19
CA VAL A 224 25.31 -5.78 -17.72
C VAL A 224 24.57 -4.56 -17.19
N THR A 225 24.86 -3.38 -17.73
CA THR A 225 24.13 -2.13 -17.40
C THR A 225 22.62 -2.29 -17.62
N LEU A 226 22.20 -2.83 -18.76
CA LEU A 226 20.77 -3.06 -19.07
C LEU A 226 20.14 -4.11 -18.15
N ASP A 227 20.85 -5.20 -17.84
CA ASP A 227 20.39 -6.23 -16.91
C ASP A 227 20.19 -5.64 -15.49
N LEU A 228 21.07 -4.73 -15.06
CA LEU A 228 20.97 -4.06 -13.75
C LEU A 228 19.83 -3.04 -13.70
N LEU A 229 19.62 -2.27 -14.77
CA LEU A 229 18.51 -1.32 -14.86
C LEU A 229 17.14 -2.01 -14.88
N THR A 230 17.06 -3.22 -15.41
CA THR A 230 15.79 -3.96 -15.51
C THR A 230 15.57 -4.92 -14.36
N ARG A 231 16.47 -5.90 -14.20
CA ARG A 231 16.32 -6.97 -13.22
C ARG A 231 16.97 -6.63 -11.88
N GLY A 232 18.13 -5.98 -11.92
CA GLY A 232 18.87 -5.61 -10.71
C GLY A 232 18.17 -4.53 -9.88
N GLY A 233 17.18 -3.85 -10.45
CA GLY A 233 16.38 -2.84 -9.78
C GLY A 233 17.08 -1.49 -9.67
N LEU A 234 18.14 -1.20 -10.44
CA LEU A 234 18.73 0.13 -10.47
C LEU A 234 17.88 1.05 -11.35
N ASP A 235 17.66 2.30 -10.91
CA ASP A 235 16.77 3.21 -11.63
C ASP A 235 17.48 3.87 -12.80
N TRP A 236 18.71 4.32 -12.53
CA TRP A 236 19.47 5.20 -13.42
C TRP A 236 20.87 4.63 -13.65
N ALA A 237 21.49 5.00 -14.77
CA ALA A 237 22.89 4.72 -15.06
C ALA A 237 23.60 5.96 -15.59
N TYR A 238 24.92 5.99 -15.49
CA TYR A 238 25.72 7.00 -16.17
C TYR A 238 25.56 6.89 -17.70
N SER A 239 25.44 8.05 -18.34
CA SER A 239 25.71 8.19 -19.76
C SER A 239 27.19 8.49 -19.98
N GLU A 240 27.81 7.81 -20.92
CA GLU A 240 29.19 8.04 -21.39
C GLU A 240 29.27 9.17 -22.44
N LEU A 241 28.20 9.95 -22.64
CA LEU A 241 28.19 11.06 -23.60
C LEU A 241 29.33 12.06 -23.36
N PHE A 242 29.75 12.25 -22.10
CA PHE A 242 30.84 13.16 -21.73
C PHE A 242 32.20 12.79 -22.36
N GLN A 243 32.41 11.52 -22.74
CA GLN A 243 33.63 11.05 -23.41
C GLN A 243 33.58 11.20 -24.94
N ASN A 244 32.39 11.41 -25.51
CA ASN A 244 32.16 11.43 -26.96
C ASN A 244 32.26 12.87 -27.49
N HIS A 245 33.45 13.26 -27.99
CA HIS A 245 33.74 14.66 -28.36
C HIS A 245 33.55 15.00 -29.85
N SER A 246 33.69 14.04 -30.77
CA SER A 246 33.49 14.26 -32.21
C SER A 246 32.04 13.99 -32.64
N ARG A 247 31.62 14.54 -33.79
CA ARG A 247 30.32 14.22 -34.38
C ARG A 247 30.09 12.72 -34.54
N SER A 248 31.07 12.00 -35.08
CA SER A 248 31.00 10.56 -35.30
C SER A 248 30.81 9.76 -34.01
N ALA A 249 31.46 10.17 -32.91
CA ALA A 249 31.33 9.52 -31.62
C ALA A 249 29.94 9.76 -31.01
N VAL A 250 29.42 10.99 -31.12
CA VAL A 250 28.06 11.32 -30.64
C VAL A 250 26.98 10.61 -31.46
N ASP A 251 27.10 10.57 -32.79
CA ASP A 251 26.15 9.85 -33.67
C ASP A 251 26.11 8.35 -33.36
N TRP A 252 27.25 7.77 -32.97
CA TRP A 252 27.32 6.37 -32.59
C TRP A 252 26.71 6.12 -31.19
N TYR A 253 27.07 6.95 -30.20
CA TYR A 253 26.73 6.68 -28.81
C TYR A 253 25.33 7.17 -28.40
N LEU A 254 24.97 8.41 -28.75
CA LEU A 254 23.77 9.06 -28.23
C LEU A 254 22.49 8.27 -28.55
N PRO A 255 22.26 7.74 -29.76
CA PRO A 255 21.08 6.91 -30.03
C PRO A 255 20.94 5.69 -29.10
N GLN A 256 22.06 5.06 -28.73
CA GLN A 256 22.04 3.90 -27.82
C GLN A 256 21.63 4.30 -26.41
N ALA A 257 22.16 5.43 -25.91
CA ALA A 257 21.77 5.96 -24.60
C ALA A 257 20.30 6.41 -24.57
N LEU A 258 19.80 6.99 -25.67
CA LEU A 258 18.39 7.38 -25.82
C LEU A 258 17.47 6.15 -25.85
N ASP A 259 17.82 5.12 -26.63
CA ASP A 259 17.06 3.88 -26.74
C ASP A 259 16.99 3.14 -25.39
N ALA A 260 18.13 2.98 -24.72
CA ALA A 260 18.20 2.40 -23.38
C ALA A 260 17.38 3.18 -22.35
N SER A 261 17.44 4.52 -22.39
CA SER A 261 16.64 5.40 -21.51
C SER A 261 15.13 5.29 -21.73
N SER A 262 14.71 4.96 -22.95
CA SER A 262 13.29 4.79 -23.28
C SER A 262 12.71 3.43 -22.85
N SER A 263 13.56 2.45 -22.56
CA SER A 263 13.16 1.04 -22.46
C SER A 263 13.63 0.30 -21.19
N HIS A 264 14.74 0.71 -20.57
CA HIS A 264 15.37 -0.02 -19.45
C HIS A 264 15.54 0.85 -18.19
N GLY A 265 15.95 2.11 -18.31
CA GLY A 265 16.20 3.03 -17.20
C GLY A 265 17.01 4.24 -17.64
N LEU A 266 16.95 5.37 -16.93
CA LEU A 266 17.52 6.63 -17.41
C LEU A 266 19.06 6.61 -17.47
N HIS A 267 19.63 6.96 -18.62
CA HIS A 267 21.04 7.27 -18.75
C HIS A 267 21.30 8.76 -18.49
N VAL A 268 21.69 9.09 -17.26
CA VAL A 268 21.90 10.48 -16.80
C VAL A 268 23.12 11.08 -17.49
N HIS A 269 22.93 12.23 -18.15
CA HIS A 269 23.99 12.92 -18.88
C HIS A 269 24.80 13.83 -17.97
N TYR A 270 26.09 13.53 -17.78
CA TYR A 270 27.00 14.46 -17.12
C TYR A 270 27.71 15.34 -18.14
N ALA A 271 27.93 16.62 -17.83
CA ALA A 271 28.80 17.47 -18.64
C ALA A 271 30.25 16.99 -18.55
N GLU A 272 30.70 16.73 -17.31
CA GLU A 272 31.98 16.10 -16.96
C GLU A 272 31.88 15.44 -15.58
N THR A 273 32.75 14.46 -15.33
CA THR A 273 32.89 13.72 -14.06
C THR A 273 34.22 14.05 -13.38
N HIS A 274 34.42 13.60 -12.14
CA HIS A 274 35.66 13.81 -11.40
C HIS A 274 36.86 13.02 -11.97
N ASP A 275 36.62 11.98 -12.79
CA ASP A 275 37.69 11.14 -13.34
C ASP A 275 38.41 11.72 -14.56
N ASN A 276 37.77 12.65 -15.27
CA ASN A 276 38.26 13.15 -16.56
C ASN A 276 38.99 14.49 -16.45
N GLU A 277 39.68 14.86 -17.54
CA GLU A 277 40.17 16.23 -17.74
C GLU A 277 39.00 17.22 -17.77
N ARG A 278 39.19 18.41 -17.16
CA ARG A 278 38.16 19.45 -17.12
C ARG A 278 37.93 20.03 -18.52
N LEU A 279 36.68 20.22 -18.93
CA LEU A 279 36.32 20.79 -20.23
C LEU A 279 36.92 22.19 -20.43
N ALA A 280 36.99 23.01 -19.38
CA ALA A 280 37.52 24.37 -19.44
C ALA A 280 39.03 24.42 -19.71
N SER A 281 39.77 23.32 -19.52
CA SER A 281 41.20 23.22 -19.90
C SER A 281 41.40 23.39 -21.41
N ARG A 282 40.37 23.09 -22.23
CA ARG A 282 40.38 23.32 -23.67
C ARG A 282 39.99 24.76 -24.02
N SER A 283 38.81 25.19 -23.61
CA SER A 283 38.36 26.59 -23.67
C SER A 283 37.03 26.78 -22.94
N GLU A 284 36.71 28.01 -22.54
CA GLU A 284 35.39 28.33 -21.95
C GLU A 284 34.24 28.13 -22.94
N SER A 285 34.45 28.45 -24.23
CA SER A 285 33.44 28.26 -25.28
C SER A 285 33.11 26.77 -25.48
N TRP A 286 34.13 25.92 -25.47
CA TRP A 286 33.98 24.46 -25.51
C TRP A 286 33.22 23.94 -24.27
N ALA A 287 33.58 24.42 -23.07
CA ALA A 287 32.91 24.02 -21.84
C ALA A 287 31.42 24.42 -21.79
N ARG A 288 31.08 25.65 -22.20
CA ARG A 288 29.69 26.12 -22.30
C ARG A 288 28.88 25.27 -23.29
N MET A 289 29.44 25.00 -24.47
CA MET A 289 28.78 24.18 -25.49
C MET A 289 28.53 22.75 -25.00
N ARG A 290 29.52 22.11 -24.38
CA ARG A 290 29.39 20.73 -23.86
C ARG A 290 28.42 20.63 -22.68
N THR A 291 28.38 21.66 -21.83
CA THR A 291 27.39 21.77 -20.74
C THR A 291 25.96 21.85 -21.31
N ALA A 292 25.75 22.71 -22.30
CA ALA A 292 24.45 22.83 -22.96
C ALA A 292 24.07 21.56 -23.76
N LEU A 293 25.03 20.91 -24.42
CA LEU A 293 24.80 19.63 -25.11
C LEU A 293 24.28 18.57 -24.13
N ALA A 294 24.97 18.35 -23.00
CA ALA A 294 24.57 17.36 -21.99
C ALA A 294 23.14 17.62 -21.46
N ALA A 295 22.84 18.88 -21.11
CA ALA A 295 21.51 19.26 -20.63
C ALA A 295 20.42 19.10 -21.72
N LEU A 296 20.64 19.63 -22.92
CA LEU A 296 19.63 19.66 -23.99
C LEU A 296 19.39 18.31 -24.65
N THR A 297 20.32 17.35 -24.57
CA THR A 297 20.11 15.98 -25.07
C THR A 297 19.63 15.00 -23.99
N SER A 298 19.52 15.44 -22.73
CA SER A 298 19.12 14.58 -21.60
C SER A 298 17.69 14.04 -21.70
N VAL A 299 17.50 12.75 -21.45
CA VAL A 299 16.15 12.18 -21.37
C VAL A 299 15.49 12.66 -20.08
N GLN A 300 14.26 13.17 -20.19
CA GLN A 300 13.48 13.72 -19.06
C GLN A 300 14.17 14.83 -18.25
N GLY A 301 15.13 15.55 -18.85
CA GLY A 301 15.89 16.57 -18.15
C GLY A 301 16.91 16.02 -17.14
N ALA A 302 17.21 14.71 -17.16
CA ALA A 302 18.13 14.08 -16.23
C ALA A 302 19.61 14.33 -16.62
N TRP A 303 20.24 15.33 -15.98
CA TRP A 303 21.63 15.69 -16.23
C TRP A 303 22.36 16.15 -14.96
N GLY A 304 23.69 16.23 -15.01
CA GLY A 304 24.52 16.65 -13.87
C GLY A 304 25.85 17.29 -14.25
N ILE A 305 26.49 17.93 -13.27
CA ILE A 305 27.83 18.52 -13.38
C ILE A 305 28.68 18.11 -12.18
N THR A 306 29.99 18.12 -12.37
CA THR A 306 30.95 18.08 -11.25
C THR A 306 31.24 19.52 -10.79
N CYS A 307 31.30 19.72 -9.48
CA CYS A 307 31.65 21.01 -8.87
C CYS A 307 32.88 21.64 -9.56
N GLY A 308 32.76 22.90 -9.96
CA GLY A 308 33.76 23.65 -10.72
C GLY A 308 33.43 23.90 -12.19
N VAL A 309 32.45 23.20 -12.76
CA VAL A 309 31.97 23.47 -14.13
C VAL A 309 31.41 24.88 -14.21
N GLU A 310 30.68 25.30 -13.18
CA GLU A 310 29.97 26.57 -13.09
C GLU A 310 30.89 27.80 -13.07
N TRP A 311 32.18 27.63 -12.77
CA TRP A 311 33.21 28.70 -12.82
C TRP A 311 34.43 28.35 -13.69
N PHE A 312 34.30 27.38 -14.60
CA PHE A 312 35.36 26.99 -15.55
C PHE A 312 36.67 26.54 -14.91
N ALA A 313 36.60 25.71 -13.87
CA ALA A 313 37.78 25.08 -13.31
C ALA A 313 38.55 24.30 -14.40
N SER A 314 39.86 24.56 -14.51
CA SER A 314 40.71 23.95 -15.54
C SER A 314 41.57 22.80 -15.00
N GLU A 315 41.73 22.75 -13.68
CA GLU A 315 42.54 21.77 -12.97
C GLU A 315 41.74 20.48 -12.73
N ARG A 316 42.35 19.34 -13.09
CA ARG A 316 41.76 18.02 -12.86
C ARG A 316 41.56 17.73 -11.38
N VAL A 317 40.44 17.06 -11.06
CA VAL A 317 40.18 16.55 -9.70
C VAL A 317 41.07 15.33 -9.47
N LEU A 318 42.00 15.42 -8.52
CA LEU A 318 42.86 14.31 -8.13
C LEU A 318 42.40 13.77 -6.79
N VAL A 319 41.69 12.65 -6.78
CA VAL A 319 41.07 12.07 -5.58
C VAL A 319 42.09 11.63 -4.50
N HIS A 320 43.34 11.40 -4.87
CA HIS A 320 44.47 11.13 -3.95
C HIS A 320 45.20 12.41 -3.51
N GLY A 321 44.95 13.53 -4.18
CA GLY A 321 45.69 14.78 -4.03
C GLY A 321 45.04 15.75 -3.04
N ALA A 322 45.77 16.83 -2.76
CA ALA A 322 45.23 18.01 -2.10
C ALA A 322 44.81 19.03 -3.16
N SER A 323 43.78 18.73 -3.94
CA SER A 323 43.26 19.65 -4.96
C SER A 323 42.27 20.62 -4.27
N PRO A 324 42.67 21.85 -3.89
CA PRO A 324 41.68 22.83 -3.48
C PRO A 324 40.77 23.12 -4.69
N LEU A 325 39.47 23.24 -4.44
CA LEU A 325 38.64 23.97 -5.39
C LEU A 325 39.19 25.41 -5.42
N HIS A 326 39.71 25.84 -6.57
CA HIS A 326 40.25 27.19 -6.72
C HIS A 326 39.20 28.23 -6.33
N PRO A 327 39.60 29.39 -5.77
CA PRO A 327 38.65 30.43 -5.43
C PRO A 327 37.84 30.81 -6.67
N GLU A 328 36.54 30.91 -6.48
CA GLU A 328 35.55 31.11 -7.53
C GLU A 328 35.96 32.23 -8.49
N ARG A 329 35.99 31.94 -9.80
CA ARG A 329 36.37 32.91 -10.82
C ARG A 329 35.12 33.51 -11.46
N ALA A 330 34.89 34.80 -11.25
CA ALA A 330 33.86 35.56 -11.95
C ALA A 330 34.45 36.23 -13.22
N PRO A 331 33.74 36.20 -14.37
CA PRO A 331 32.41 35.63 -14.58
C PRO A 331 32.42 34.13 -14.93
N GLY A 332 31.55 33.34 -14.26
CA GLY A 332 31.33 31.91 -14.56
C GLY A 332 30.22 31.65 -15.59
N GLN A 333 29.62 30.45 -15.54
CA GLN A 333 28.46 30.03 -16.35
C GLN A 333 27.20 29.68 -15.55
N GLU A 334 27.13 30.04 -14.27
CA GLU A 334 25.95 29.80 -13.41
C GLU A 334 24.64 30.31 -14.01
N ALA A 335 24.64 31.52 -14.57
CA ALA A 335 23.43 32.07 -15.19
C ALA A 335 22.98 31.24 -16.42
N ALA A 336 23.93 30.65 -17.15
CA ALA A 336 23.62 29.77 -18.28
C ALA A 336 23.08 28.42 -17.79
N ILE A 337 23.66 27.86 -16.73
CA ILE A 337 23.19 26.63 -16.07
C ILE A 337 21.78 26.83 -15.49
N ALA A 338 21.53 27.94 -14.79
CA ALA A 338 20.22 28.30 -14.28
C ALA A 338 19.18 28.40 -15.40
N SER A 339 19.56 29.02 -16.53
CA SER A 339 18.70 29.14 -17.70
C SER A 339 18.37 27.77 -18.32
N LEU A 340 19.35 26.85 -18.38
CA LEU A 340 19.15 25.47 -18.82
C LEU A 340 18.22 24.72 -17.86
N ASN A 341 18.48 24.74 -16.55
CA ASN A 341 17.63 24.06 -15.57
C ASN A 341 16.20 24.61 -15.56
N HIS A 342 16.02 25.92 -15.71
CA HIS A 342 14.70 26.52 -15.87
C HIS A 342 13.99 25.98 -17.11
N LEU A 343 14.65 25.95 -18.27
CA LEU A 343 14.09 25.39 -19.50
C LEU A 343 13.71 23.91 -19.33
N LEU A 344 14.62 23.09 -18.81
CA LEU A 344 14.41 21.66 -18.59
C LEU A 344 13.24 21.38 -17.63
N SER A 345 13.09 22.19 -16.57
CA SER A 345 12.02 22.01 -15.56
C SER A 345 10.64 22.51 -16.02
N SER A 346 10.59 23.44 -16.98
CA SER A 346 9.38 24.17 -17.36
C SER A 346 8.79 23.75 -18.70
N HIS A 347 9.58 23.15 -19.58
CA HIS A 347 9.19 22.94 -20.98
C HIS A 347 8.75 21.49 -21.25
N PRO A 348 7.57 21.25 -21.86
CA PRO A 348 7.02 19.91 -22.09
C PRO A 348 7.93 18.94 -22.86
N ALA A 349 8.80 19.47 -23.73
CA ALA A 349 9.80 18.68 -24.48
C ALA A 349 10.88 17.98 -23.62
N PHE A 350 10.89 18.22 -22.31
CA PHE A 350 11.73 17.53 -21.32
C PHE A 350 10.92 16.68 -20.33
N ALA A 351 9.61 16.51 -20.55
CA ALA A 351 8.76 15.63 -19.76
C ALA A 351 8.88 14.16 -20.21
N ALA A 352 8.27 13.24 -19.45
CA ALA A 352 8.36 11.79 -19.67
C ALA A 352 7.80 11.30 -21.02
N ASN A 353 6.86 12.02 -21.62
CA ASN A 353 6.21 11.66 -22.89
C ASN A 353 6.93 12.22 -24.13
N ALA A 354 8.00 13.00 -23.95
CA ALA A 354 8.77 13.54 -25.08
C ALA A 354 9.65 12.45 -25.71
N THR A 355 9.70 12.40 -27.04
CA THR A 355 10.58 11.49 -27.79
C THR A 355 11.76 12.25 -28.39
N LEU A 356 12.93 11.63 -28.38
CA LEU A 356 14.18 12.22 -28.86
C LEU A 356 14.66 11.45 -30.08
N ARG A 357 15.00 12.17 -31.16
CA ARG A 357 15.55 11.56 -32.38
C ARG A 357 16.61 12.46 -32.98
N LEU A 358 17.77 11.88 -33.32
CA LEU A 358 18.76 12.57 -34.14
C LEU A 358 18.25 12.71 -35.57
N LEU A 359 18.31 13.91 -36.11
CA LEU A 359 18.00 14.18 -37.51
C LEU A 359 19.24 13.94 -38.37
N PRO A 360 19.08 13.38 -39.59
CA PRO A 360 20.18 13.28 -40.53
C PRO A 360 20.58 14.70 -40.97
N VAL A 361 21.84 15.07 -40.71
CA VAL A 361 22.43 16.34 -41.15
C VAL A 361 23.48 16.05 -42.22
N LEU A 362 23.41 16.74 -43.36
CA LEU A 362 24.34 16.57 -44.48
C LEU A 362 25.57 17.48 -44.30
N GLY A 363 26.68 16.90 -43.83
CA GLY A 363 27.99 17.57 -43.70
C GLY A 363 28.18 18.43 -42.44
N GLY A 364 29.43 18.60 -42.01
CA GLY A 364 29.84 19.45 -40.86
C GLY A 364 29.89 18.75 -39.50
N GLU A 365 30.43 19.44 -38.49
CA GLU A 365 30.51 18.97 -37.08
C GLU A 365 29.27 19.39 -36.25
N VAL A 366 28.08 19.40 -36.85
CA VAL A 366 26.83 19.83 -36.18
C VAL A 366 25.96 18.65 -35.78
N ILE A 367 25.41 18.64 -34.57
CA ILE A 367 24.33 17.73 -34.14
C ILE A 367 22.97 18.44 -34.28
N ALA A 368 21.98 17.73 -34.84
CA ALA A 368 20.58 18.14 -34.83
C ALA A 368 19.73 17.08 -34.11
N LEU A 369 19.12 17.45 -32.99
CA LEU A 369 18.25 16.59 -32.20
C LEU A 369 16.83 17.17 -32.17
N LEU A 370 15.87 16.39 -32.62
CA LEU A 370 14.45 16.70 -32.51
C LEU A 370 13.91 16.14 -31.20
N ARG A 371 13.27 17.00 -30.41
CA ARG A 371 12.44 16.63 -29.27
C ARG A 371 10.98 16.81 -29.66
N SER A 372 10.28 15.70 -29.87
CA SER A 372 8.87 15.71 -30.24
C SER A 372 8.00 15.52 -29.02
N VAL A 373 6.92 16.29 -28.93
CA VAL A 373 5.87 16.13 -27.92
C VAL A 373 4.62 15.62 -28.66
N PRO A 374 4.33 14.29 -28.63
CA PRO A 374 3.28 13.70 -29.46
C PRO A 374 1.90 14.33 -29.26
N GLU A 375 1.58 14.69 -28.02
CA GLU A 375 0.29 15.27 -27.63
C GLU A 375 0.18 16.76 -27.94
N ASN A 376 1.30 17.45 -28.16
CA ASN A 376 1.35 18.86 -28.49
C ASN A 376 2.53 19.16 -29.42
N PRO A 377 2.39 18.95 -30.74
CA PRO A 377 3.46 19.18 -31.70
C PRO A 377 4.03 20.60 -31.67
N ASP A 378 3.23 21.61 -31.31
CA ASP A 378 3.65 23.00 -31.17
C ASP A 378 4.65 23.22 -30.02
N ALA A 379 4.70 22.30 -29.05
CA ALA A 379 5.66 22.26 -27.96
C ALA A 379 6.93 21.44 -28.28
N SER A 380 7.13 21.01 -29.54
CA SER A 380 8.35 20.34 -29.96
C SER A 380 9.53 21.31 -30.09
N LEU A 381 10.74 20.82 -29.86
CA LEU A 381 11.98 21.60 -29.94
C LEU A 381 12.97 20.98 -30.93
N LEU A 382 13.66 21.82 -31.69
CA LEU A 382 14.86 21.45 -32.44
C LEU A 382 16.10 21.98 -31.75
N VAL A 383 17.00 21.08 -31.35
CA VAL A 383 18.30 21.41 -30.76
C VAL A 383 19.37 21.28 -31.83
N LEU A 384 20.13 22.35 -32.07
CA LEU A 384 21.27 22.38 -32.98
C LEU A 384 22.54 22.71 -32.20
N VAL A 385 23.59 21.92 -32.35
CA VAL A 385 24.87 22.12 -31.64
C VAL A 385 26.04 22.01 -32.61
N ASN A 386 26.82 23.08 -32.77
CA ASN A 386 28.11 23.00 -33.46
C ASN A 386 29.17 22.49 -32.48
N LEU A 387 29.69 21.29 -32.73
CA LEU A 387 30.74 20.66 -31.92
C LEU A 387 32.13 21.24 -32.23
N ASP A 388 32.32 22.01 -33.30
CA ASP A 388 33.60 22.65 -33.59
C ASP A 388 33.71 24.01 -32.87
N PRO A 389 34.66 24.20 -31.94
CA PRO A 389 34.82 25.46 -31.23
C PRO A 389 35.53 26.55 -32.05
N ASP A 390 36.09 26.22 -33.20
CA ASP A 390 36.96 27.10 -33.99
C ASP A 390 36.33 27.51 -35.33
N HIS A 391 35.51 26.66 -35.96
CA HIS A 391 34.94 26.92 -37.29
C HIS A 391 33.40 26.92 -37.33
N PRO A 392 32.79 27.77 -38.19
CA PRO A 392 31.36 27.69 -38.47
C PRO A 392 31.05 26.48 -39.36
N HIS A 393 29.93 25.80 -39.09
CA HIS A 393 29.49 24.63 -39.86
C HIS A 393 28.03 24.76 -40.32
N PRO A 394 27.69 24.30 -41.53
CA PRO A 394 26.31 24.25 -42.00
C PRO A 394 25.53 23.13 -41.30
N ALA A 395 24.24 23.36 -41.11
CA ALA A 395 23.26 22.38 -40.66
C ALA A 395 22.09 22.35 -41.63
N SER A 396 21.81 21.16 -42.16
CA SER A 396 20.71 20.92 -43.10
C SER A 396 19.78 19.85 -42.53
N TRP A 397 18.49 20.12 -42.45
CA TRP A 397 17.49 19.12 -42.03
C TRP A 397 16.22 19.19 -42.90
N PRO A 398 15.43 18.11 -43.00
CA PRO A 398 14.20 18.12 -43.78
C PRO A 398 13.16 19.08 -43.20
N ALA A 399 12.60 19.96 -44.03
CA ALA A 399 11.51 20.85 -43.60
C ALA A 399 10.28 20.07 -43.12
N ALA A 400 10.09 18.85 -43.62
CA ALA A 400 9.03 17.93 -43.20
C ALA A 400 9.21 17.41 -41.77
N ASP A 401 10.45 17.34 -41.26
CA ASP A 401 10.73 16.90 -39.88
C ASP A 401 10.55 18.04 -38.87
N PHE A 402 10.92 19.28 -39.24
CA PHE A 402 10.76 20.46 -38.40
C PHE A 402 10.76 21.74 -39.23
N THR A 403 9.65 22.49 -39.19
CA THR A 403 9.56 23.83 -39.79
C THR A 403 9.89 24.88 -38.74
N LEU A 404 10.63 25.93 -39.14
CA LEU A 404 10.93 27.05 -38.27
C LEU A 404 10.04 28.24 -38.64
N PRO A 405 9.10 28.66 -37.79
CA PRO A 405 8.28 29.84 -38.05
C PRO A 405 9.16 31.11 -38.17
N PRO A 406 8.83 32.05 -39.07
CA PRO A 406 9.53 33.32 -39.15
C PRO A 406 9.51 34.09 -37.83
N GLY A 407 10.65 34.65 -37.43
CA GLY A 407 10.79 35.42 -36.19
C GLY A 407 10.94 34.58 -34.91
N THR A 408 11.10 33.26 -35.03
CA THR A 408 11.38 32.37 -33.88
C THR A 408 12.70 32.74 -33.21
N LEU A 409 12.71 32.82 -31.88
CA LEU A 409 13.91 33.09 -31.08
C LEU A 409 14.43 31.80 -30.44
N CYS A 410 15.76 31.69 -30.34
CA CYS A 410 16.40 30.66 -29.54
C CYS A 410 16.05 30.83 -28.07
N LEU A 411 15.61 29.75 -27.41
CA LEU A 411 15.25 29.78 -25.98
C LEU A 411 16.45 30.02 -25.05
N LEU A 412 17.69 29.86 -25.55
CA LEU A 412 18.91 30.09 -24.78
C LEU A 412 19.57 31.44 -25.07
N SER A 413 19.77 31.77 -26.36
CA SER A 413 20.53 32.96 -26.76
C SER A 413 19.65 34.16 -27.11
N GLY A 414 18.33 33.97 -27.28
CA GLY A 414 17.42 35.00 -27.77
C GLY A 414 17.66 35.42 -29.22
N LEU A 415 18.60 34.78 -29.93
CA LEU A 415 18.91 35.06 -31.34
C LEU A 415 17.87 34.39 -32.25
N SER A 416 17.50 35.05 -33.36
CA SER A 416 16.61 34.49 -34.38
C SER A 416 17.42 33.94 -35.56
N PRO A 417 17.55 32.61 -35.71
CA PRO A 417 18.17 32.04 -36.90
C PRO A 417 17.24 32.15 -38.11
N SER A 418 17.82 32.39 -39.29
CA SER A 418 17.08 32.48 -40.57
C SER A 418 17.55 31.36 -41.51
N PRO A 419 16.98 30.14 -41.41
CA PRO A 419 17.34 29.05 -42.29
C PRO A 419 16.85 29.33 -43.73
N ILE A 420 17.64 28.92 -44.72
CA ILE A 420 17.35 29.11 -46.14
C ILE A 420 16.76 27.79 -46.69
N PRO A 421 15.54 27.80 -47.28
CA PRO A 421 14.99 26.61 -47.91
C PRO A 421 15.69 26.29 -49.23
N SER A 422 15.91 25.01 -49.51
CA SER A 422 16.47 24.52 -50.77
C SER A 422 15.45 23.73 -51.61
N PRO A 423 15.66 23.60 -52.94
CA PRO A 423 14.71 22.94 -53.85
C PRO A 423 14.44 21.45 -53.57
N ASP A 424 15.31 20.79 -52.82
CA ASP A 424 15.22 19.39 -52.37
C ASP A 424 14.42 19.20 -51.06
N GLY A 425 13.83 20.27 -50.52
CA GLY A 425 12.97 20.22 -49.32
C GLY A 425 13.72 20.29 -47.99
N LEU A 426 15.01 20.67 -48.00
CA LEU A 426 15.81 20.90 -46.79
C LEU A 426 15.79 22.38 -46.36
N LEU A 427 16.05 22.61 -45.07
CA LEU A 427 16.33 23.92 -44.48
C LEU A 427 17.80 23.98 -44.09
N HIS A 428 18.51 25.06 -44.49
CA HIS A 428 19.95 25.25 -44.26
C HIS A 428 20.24 26.41 -43.32
N LEU A 429 21.03 26.19 -42.26
CA LEU A 429 21.49 27.22 -41.33
C LEU A 429 22.99 27.05 -41.05
N THR A 430 23.79 28.12 -41.17
CA THR A 430 25.21 28.08 -40.73
C THR A 430 25.31 28.47 -39.27
N LEU A 431 25.85 27.58 -38.44
CA LEU A 431 26.11 27.82 -37.02
C LEU A 431 27.51 28.40 -36.82
N ALA A 432 27.64 29.42 -35.98
CA ALA A 432 28.93 29.92 -35.52
C ALA A 432 29.70 28.85 -34.71
N PRO A 433 31.03 28.99 -34.51
CA PRO A 433 31.80 28.06 -33.69
C PRO A 433 31.20 27.89 -32.28
N ALA A 434 31.11 26.65 -31.78
CA ALA A 434 30.51 26.28 -30.50
C ALA A 434 29.06 26.77 -30.27
N ALA A 435 28.33 27.17 -31.32
CA ALA A 435 26.98 27.69 -31.18
C ALA A 435 25.98 26.59 -30.81
N VAL A 436 25.06 26.92 -29.90
CA VAL A 436 23.97 26.05 -29.45
C VAL A 436 22.65 26.79 -29.65
N PHE A 437 21.72 26.17 -30.38
CA PHE A 437 20.37 26.65 -30.55
C PHE A 437 19.36 25.65 -30.00
N CYS A 438 18.35 26.16 -29.30
CA CYS A 438 17.17 25.42 -28.88
C CYS A 438 15.94 26.16 -29.42
N LEU A 439 15.34 25.64 -30.49
CA LEU A 439 14.36 26.33 -31.31
C LEU A 439 12.96 25.72 -31.13
N PRO A 440 11.93 26.50 -30.78
CA PRO A 440 10.57 25.99 -30.65
C PRO A 440 9.87 25.87 -32.00
N ALA A 441 8.95 24.90 -32.12
CA ALA A 441 8.12 24.70 -33.32
C ALA A 441 7.06 25.80 -33.52
N SER A 442 6.80 26.63 -32.50
CA SER A 442 5.83 27.72 -32.52
C SER A 442 6.44 29.03 -32.01
N SER A 443 6.06 30.16 -32.62
CA SER A 443 6.43 31.51 -32.17
C SER A 443 5.51 32.07 -31.08
N ARG A 444 4.42 31.34 -30.74
CA ARG A 444 3.55 31.72 -29.62
C ARG A 444 4.22 31.36 -28.30
N PRO A 445 4.22 32.24 -27.29
CA PRO A 445 4.61 31.85 -25.95
C PRO A 445 3.64 30.76 -25.48
N ILE A 446 4.17 29.54 -25.27
CA ILE A 446 3.44 28.47 -24.60
C ILE A 446 3.09 29.03 -23.21
N PRO A 447 1.82 28.98 -22.75
CA PRO A 447 1.46 29.46 -21.43
C PRO A 447 2.36 28.76 -20.42
N ALA A 448 3.17 29.53 -19.71
CA ALA A 448 3.92 29.01 -18.58
C ALA A 448 2.89 28.58 -17.53
N GLU A 449 2.54 27.30 -17.52
CA GLU A 449 1.74 26.69 -16.45
C GLU A 449 2.42 26.81 -15.06
N ASN A 450 3.63 27.38 -15.00
CA ASN A 450 4.35 27.67 -13.77
C ASN A 450 4.16 29.09 -13.19
N LYS A 451 3.23 29.91 -13.69
CA LYS A 451 2.77 31.09 -12.92
C LYS A 451 1.89 30.74 -11.72
N ALA A 452 1.38 29.50 -11.66
CA ALA A 452 0.62 29.03 -10.51
C ALA A 452 1.50 29.00 -9.25
N LEU A 453 2.75 28.53 -9.32
CA LEU A 453 3.61 28.38 -8.13
C LEU A 453 4.00 29.72 -7.47
N ASP A 454 4.32 30.74 -8.26
CA ASP A 454 4.69 32.06 -7.71
C ASP A 454 3.46 32.87 -7.26
N ALA A 455 2.32 32.71 -7.93
CA ALA A 455 1.04 33.25 -7.45
C ALA A 455 0.55 32.51 -6.19
N LEU A 456 0.85 31.22 -6.03
CA LEU A 456 0.56 30.43 -4.83
C LEU A 456 1.48 30.77 -3.67
N ARG A 457 2.72 31.21 -3.90
CA ARG A 457 3.57 31.78 -2.84
C ARG A 457 3.02 33.12 -2.33
N ALA A 458 2.51 33.96 -3.22
CA ALA A 458 1.84 35.21 -2.86
C ALA A 458 0.45 34.96 -2.20
N HIS A 459 -0.28 33.95 -2.63
CA HIS A 459 -1.60 33.59 -2.08
C HIS A 459 -1.49 32.82 -0.75
N ALA A 460 -0.47 31.98 -0.58
CA ALA A 460 -0.15 31.35 0.71
C ALA A 460 0.25 32.39 1.76
N THR A 461 0.90 33.48 1.36
CA THR A 461 1.19 34.62 2.25
C THR A 461 -0.08 35.41 2.59
N SER A 462 -1.07 35.50 1.68
CA SER A 462 -2.35 36.18 1.98
C SER A 462 -3.35 35.31 2.76
N LEU A 463 -3.24 33.99 2.69
CA LEU A 463 -4.07 33.04 3.46
C LEU A 463 -3.65 32.95 4.93
N VAL A 464 -2.42 33.32 5.27
CA VAL A 464 -1.93 33.43 6.66
C VAL A 464 -2.54 34.64 7.40
N THR A 465 -3.07 35.62 6.66
CA THR A 465 -3.73 36.81 7.21
C THR A 465 -5.27 36.76 7.16
N ALA A 466 -5.87 35.69 6.63
CA ALA A 466 -7.32 35.54 6.55
C ALA A 466 -7.82 34.56 7.61
N SER A 467 -7.75 34.97 8.89
CA SER A 467 -8.65 34.41 9.90
C SER A 467 -10.06 34.95 9.64
N SER A 468 -11.05 34.07 9.72
CA SER A 468 -12.48 34.28 9.51
C SER A 468 -12.95 34.32 8.05
N ASP A 469 -13.92 33.47 7.76
CA ASP A 469 -14.76 33.43 6.55
C ASP A 469 -14.13 32.94 5.24
N SER A 470 -14.16 31.63 5.00
CA SER A 470 -14.67 31.10 3.72
C SER A 470 -14.76 29.57 3.70
N ALA A 471 -15.89 29.09 3.18
CA ALA A 471 -16.13 27.71 2.81
C ALA A 471 -15.09 27.25 1.77
N SER A 472 -14.18 26.37 2.17
CA SER A 472 -13.24 25.69 1.25
C SER A 472 -13.66 24.23 1.01
N PRO A 473 -13.40 23.68 -0.18
CA PRO A 473 -13.67 22.28 -0.52
C PRO A 473 -12.89 21.33 0.40
N HIS A 474 -13.56 20.28 0.90
CA HIS A 474 -13.03 19.18 1.74
C HIS A 474 -11.72 19.44 2.51
N LEU A 475 -11.79 20.14 3.65
CA LEU A 475 -10.64 20.29 4.55
C LEU A 475 -10.44 19.04 5.41
N ILE A 476 -9.28 18.38 5.29
CA ILE A 476 -8.88 17.24 6.14
C ILE A 476 -7.76 17.72 7.06
N THR A 477 -7.94 17.55 8.37
CA THR A 477 -6.88 17.88 9.35
C THR A 477 -6.06 16.63 9.67
N ILE A 478 -4.73 16.73 9.55
CA ILE A 478 -3.77 15.66 9.81
C ILE A 478 -2.90 16.06 10.99
N HIS A 479 -3.00 15.35 12.10
CA HIS A 479 -2.19 15.58 13.28
C HIS A 479 -0.98 14.64 13.27
N LEU A 480 0.21 15.15 12.97
CA LEU A 480 1.40 14.32 12.70
C LEU A 480 1.69 13.28 13.79
N GLN A 481 1.48 13.63 15.06
CA GLN A 481 1.71 12.71 16.19
C GLN A 481 0.67 11.56 16.27
N ARG A 482 -0.59 11.82 15.90
CA ARG A 482 -1.71 10.86 16.03
C ARG A 482 -1.91 10.03 14.76
N ASP A 483 -1.56 10.63 13.63
CA ASP A 483 -1.77 10.07 12.29
C ASP A 483 -0.56 9.34 11.73
N ALA A 484 0.60 9.42 12.41
CA ALA A 484 1.85 8.76 12.00
C ALA A 484 1.70 7.26 11.69
N ARG A 485 0.72 6.59 12.28
CA ARG A 485 0.50 5.15 12.12
C ARG A 485 -0.69 4.80 11.22
N ARG A 486 -1.38 5.74 10.56
CA ARG A 486 -2.46 5.40 9.59
C ARG A 486 -2.19 5.99 8.21
N SER A 487 -2.78 5.31 7.22
CA SER A 487 -3.02 5.90 5.91
C SER A 487 -4.24 6.82 5.97
N ILE A 488 -4.14 8.02 5.41
CA ILE A 488 -5.20 9.03 5.40
C ILE A 488 -6.02 8.91 4.11
N VAL A 489 -7.33 8.73 4.25
CA VAL A 489 -8.27 8.77 3.11
C VAL A 489 -8.45 10.23 2.70
N ALA A 490 -7.86 10.61 1.56
CA ALA A 490 -7.86 11.98 1.08
C ALA A 490 -8.25 12.03 -0.41
N PRO A 491 -9.42 12.60 -0.76
CA PRO A 491 -9.74 12.95 -2.15
C PRO A 491 -8.67 13.85 -2.79
N ALA A 492 -8.46 13.72 -4.10
CA ALA A 492 -7.47 14.52 -4.82
C ALA A 492 -7.75 16.04 -4.77
N ASP A 493 -9.01 16.41 -4.58
CA ASP A 493 -9.49 17.79 -4.44
C ASP A 493 -9.58 18.27 -2.98
N ALA A 494 -9.13 17.47 -2.01
CA ALA A 494 -9.11 17.86 -0.60
C ALA A 494 -7.97 18.85 -0.30
N THR A 495 -8.26 19.80 0.59
CA THR A 495 -7.24 20.64 1.23
C THR A 495 -6.77 19.94 2.49
N LEU A 496 -5.46 19.78 2.70
CA LEU A 496 -4.93 19.14 3.91
C LEU A 496 -4.38 20.20 4.87
N LYS A 497 -4.88 20.25 6.11
CA LYS A 497 -4.30 21.03 7.19
C LYS A 497 -3.49 20.11 8.08
N VAL A 498 -2.18 20.18 7.99
CA VAL A 498 -1.26 19.40 8.83
C VAL A 498 -1.00 20.19 10.11
N VAL A 499 -1.00 19.53 11.27
CA VAL A 499 -0.78 20.17 12.59
C VAL A 499 0.14 19.35 13.49
N HIS A 500 0.90 20.04 14.33
CA HIS A 500 1.80 19.44 15.32
C HIS A 500 2.15 20.45 16.44
N HIS A 501 2.62 19.99 17.61
CA HIS A 501 2.98 20.88 18.73
C HIS A 501 4.37 21.54 18.59
N LEU A 502 5.21 21.01 17.69
CA LEU A 502 6.52 21.56 17.33
C LEU A 502 6.50 22.10 15.89
N PRO A 503 7.36 23.06 15.54
CA PRO A 503 7.55 23.48 14.15
C PRO A 503 7.91 22.30 13.25
N PHE A 504 7.34 22.26 12.04
CA PHE A 504 7.61 21.24 11.04
C PHE A 504 7.58 21.81 9.62
N SER A 505 8.10 21.04 8.67
CA SER A 505 7.81 21.18 7.25
C SER A 505 7.17 19.89 6.76
N VAL A 506 6.18 19.99 5.89
CA VAL A 506 5.51 18.82 5.29
C VAL A 506 5.53 18.95 3.79
N SER A 507 5.93 17.92 3.06
CA SER A 507 5.85 17.88 1.60
C SER A 507 4.83 16.85 1.12
N ALA A 508 4.04 17.26 0.14
CA ALA A 508 3.19 16.38 -0.64
C ALA A 508 3.79 16.30 -2.05
N GLY A 509 4.40 15.16 -2.41
CA GLY A 509 5.30 15.10 -3.56
C GLY A 509 6.56 15.96 -3.35
N SER A 510 6.93 16.80 -4.32
CA SER A 510 8.13 17.65 -4.30
C SER A 510 7.94 19.06 -3.70
N ILE A 511 6.74 19.37 -3.20
CA ILE A 511 6.38 20.71 -2.70
C ILE A 511 6.21 20.66 -1.16
N PRO A 512 7.11 21.29 -0.38
CA PRO A 512 7.07 21.50 1.05
C PRO A 512 6.26 22.74 1.42
N PHE A 513 5.61 22.61 2.57
CA PHE A 513 4.80 23.59 3.23
C PHE A 513 5.34 23.70 4.66
N HIS A 514 5.74 24.90 5.06
CA HIS A 514 6.28 25.14 6.39
C HIS A 514 5.15 25.49 7.36
N SER A 515 5.22 24.92 8.55
CA SER A 515 4.23 25.18 9.58
C SER A 515 4.42 26.57 10.19
N LEU A 516 3.31 27.27 10.44
CA LEU A 516 3.27 28.53 11.15
C LEU A 516 2.63 28.34 12.53
N PRO A 517 3.01 29.13 13.55
CA PRO A 517 2.35 29.09 14.85
C PRO A 517 0.85 29.40 14.73
N GLU A 518 0.01 28.54 15.30
CA GLU A 518 -1.45 28.69 15.40
C GLU A 518 -1.88 28.31 16.82
N GLY A 519 -1.94 29.30 17.72
CA GLY A 519 -2.21 29.07 19.13
C GLY A 519 -1.09 28.30 19.84
N HIS A 520 -1.41 27.13 20.41
CA HIS A 520 -0.45 26.23 21.06
C HIS A 520 0.13 25.17 20.11
N LEU A 521 -0.26 25.21 18.83
CA LEU A 521 0.19 24.30 17.79
C LEU A 521 0.93 25.06 16.70
N HIS A 522 1.54 24.30 15.81
CA HIS A 522 2.00 24.72 14.49
C HIS A 522 1.10 24.08 13.44
N ALA A 523 0.80 24.80 12.36
CA ALA A 523 -0.05 24.32 11.28
C ALA A 523 0.52 24.68 9.90
N ALA A 524 0.39 23.77 8.94
CA ALA A 524 0.69 23.99 7.53
C ALA A 524 -0.53 23.58 6.70
N THR A 525 -0.96 24.44 5.78
CA THR A 525 -2.08 24.13 4.88
C THR A 525 -1.54 23.83 3.50
N ILE A 526 -1.93 22.67 2.97
CA ILE A 526 -1.59 22.22 1.63
C ILE A 526 -2.87 22.29 0.77
N PRO A 527 -2.95 23.22 -0.19
CA PRO A 527 -4.15 23.42 -1.00
C PRO A 527 -4.51 22.20 -1.87
N SER A 528 -5.76 22.11 -2.29
CA SER A 528 -6.21 21.10 -3.25
C SER A 528 -5.43 21.21 -4.58
N GLY A 529 -5.13 20.05 -5.20
CA GLY A 529 -4.30 19.96 -6.40
C GLY A 529 -2.78 19.92 -6.15
N PHE A 530 -2.32 20.11 -4.92
CA PHE A 530 -0.89 20.04 -4.53
C PHE A 530 -0.51 18.71 -3.88
N HIS A 531 -1.38 17.69 -3.95
CA HIS A 531 -1.20 16.38 -3.32
C HIS A 531 -0.96 15.22 -4.32
N PRO A 532 0.05 15.26 -5.21
CA PRO A 532 0.18 14.24 -6.26
C PRO A 532 0.83 12.92 -5.81
N GLY A 533 1.34 12.83 -4.57
CA GLY A 533 2.13 11.71 -4.08
C GLY A 533 1.37 10.70 -3.19
N PRO A 534 1.85 9.45 -3.07
CA PRO A 534 1.23 8.41 -2.25
C PRO A 534 1.41 8.63 -0.74
N SER A 535 2.16 9.66 -0.32
CA SER A 535 2.44 9.97 1.08
C SER A 535 2.74 11.46 1.30
N LEU A 536 2.52 11.91 2.54
CA LEU A 536 3.04 13.15 3.08
C LEU A 536 4.33 12.87 3.84
N LEU A 537 5.40 13.58 3.50
CA LEU A 537 6.66 13.50 4.23
C LEU A 537 6.76 14.72 5.15
N ALA A 538 6.70 14.50 6.45
CA ALA A 538 6.81 15.54 7.45
C ALA A 538 8.16 15.48 8.18
N SER A 539 8.82 16.63 8.30
CA SER A 539 10.06 16.82 9.04
C SER A 539 9.79 17.74 10.23
N ILE A 540 9.79 17.18 11.43
CA ILE A 540 9.47 17.88 12.68
C ILE A 540 10.77 18.32 13.34
N ARG A 541 10.90 19.61 13.64
CA ARG A 541 12.09 20.21 14.27
C ARG A 541 11.87 20.38 15.77
N ASN A 542 12.71 19.71 16.56
CA ASN A 542 12.94 20.05 17.97
C ASN A 542 14.26 20.82 18.09
N THR A 543 14.46 21.51 19.21
CA THR A 543 15.70 22.21 19.60
C THR A 543 16.96 21.34 19.62
N ARG A 544 16.83 20.00 19.55
CA ARG A 544 17.94 19.03 19.63
C ARG A 544 17.90 17.89 18.59
N SER A 545 16.84 17.77 17.77
CA SER A 545 16.68 16.64 16.85
C SER A 545 15.66 16.94 15.74
N LEU A 546 15.89 16.39 14.54
CA LEU A 546 14.89 16.30 13.48
C LEU A 546 14.28 14.90 13.46
N SER A 547 12.96 14.79 13.48
CA SER A 547 12.26 13.52 13.25
C SER A 547 11.46 13.58 11.96
N ARG A 548 11.62 12.57 11.10
CA ARG A 548 10.88 12.45 9.83
C ARG A 548 9.76 11.42 9.95
N LEU A 549 8.60 11.73 9.38
CA LEU A 549 7.42 10.88 9.33
C LEU A 549 6.91 10.79 7.89
N SER A 550 6.52 9.60 7.45
CA SER A 550 5.82 9.39 6.18
C SER A 550 4.39 8.95 6.49
N ILE A 551 3.40 9.69 6.03
CA ILE A 551 1.97 9.41 6.24
C ILE A 551 1.36 9.10 4.89
N PRO A 552 0.99 7.83 4.61
CA PRO A 552 0.40 7.47 3.32
C PRO A 552 -0.91 8.22 3.06
N LEU A 553 -1.09 8.72 1.84
CA LEU A 553 -2.33 9.29 1.35
C LEU A 553 -2.99 8.29 0.40
N VAL A 554 -4.24 7.94 0.68
CA VAL A 554 -5.01 6.98 -0.12
C VAL A 554 -6.18 7.71 -0.77
N PRO A 555 -6.13 7.95 -2.10
CA PRO A 555 -7.24 8.54 -2.81
C PRO A 555 -8.41 7.53 -2.88
N PRO A 556 -9.61 7.87 -2.40
CA PRO A 556 -10.76 7.00 -2.51
C PRO A 556 -11.09 6.74 -3.98
N GLN A 557 -11.35 5.47 -4.31
CA GLN A 557 -11.71 5.05 -5.66
C GLN A 557 -13.21 4.80 -5.72
N PRO A 558 -13.91 5.24 -6.78
CA PRO A 558 -15.33 4.98 -6.90
C PRO A 558 -15.65 3.49 -6.73
N LEU A 559 -16.63 3.16 -5.88
CA LEU A 559 -17.07 1.77 -5.73
C LEU A 559 -17.54 1.23 -7.10
N PRO A 560 -16.93 0.17 -7.64
CA PRO A 560 -17.26 -0.30 -8.96
C PRO A 560 -18.70 -0.85 -8.99
N GLY A 561 -19.30 -0.82 -10.18
CA GLY A 561 -20.66 -1.30 -10.40
C GLY A 561 -20.77 -2.82 -10.38
N SER A 562 -19.68 -3.53 -10.68
CA SER A 562 -19.58 -4.98 -10.68
C SER A 562 -18.17 -5.46 -10.30
N PHE A 563 -18.06 -6.68 -9.73
CA PHE A 563 -16.80 -7.22 -9.16
C PHE A 563 -16.42 -8.61 -9.69
N PRO A 564 -16.10 -8.79 -10.98
CA PRO A 564 -16.00 -10.13 -11.52
C PRO A 564 -14.63 -10.78 -11.38
N GLU A 565 -13.49 -10.07 -11.30
CA GLU A 565 -12.20 -10.70 -11.61
C GLU A 565 -10.98 -10.29 -10.78
N PHE A 566 -10.03 -11.24 -10.69
CA PHE A 566 -8.63 -10.99 -10.36
C PHE A 566 -7.75 -11.22 -11.59
N SER A 567 -6.82 -10.31 -11.82
CA SER A 567 -5.83 -10.38 -12.90
C SER A 567 -4.62 -11.23 -12.53
N SER A 568 -3.91 -11.73 -13.55
CA SER A 568 -2.67 -12.51 -13.39
C SER A 568 -1.61 -11.84 -12.48
N PRO A 569 -1.32 -10.52 -12.58
CA PRO A 569 -0.43 -9.84 -11.64
C PRO A 569 -0.91 -9.85 -10.18
N GLN A 570 -2.21 -9.58 -9.95
CA GLN A 570 -2.79 -9.60 -8.60
C GLN A 570 -2.66 -10.99 -7.96
N ILE A 571 -2.97 -12.04 -8.73
CA ILE A 571 -2.90 -13.44 -8.27
C ILE A 571 -1.45 -13.81 -7.87
N ARG A 572 -0.45 -13.32 -8.60
CA ARG A 572 0.97 -13.56 -8.28
C ARG A 572 1.48 -12.73 -7.08
N GLN A 573 1.06 -11.47 -6.99
CA GLN A 573 1.55 -10.54 -5.97
C GLN A 573 0.83 -10.69 -4.62
N GLN A 574 -0.40 -11.20 -4.63
CA GLN A 574 -1.25 -11.32 -3.45
C GLN A 574 -1.69 -12.78 -3.26
N PRO A 575 -0.87 -13.61 -2.60
CA PRO A 575 -1.13 -15.05 -2.50
C PRO A 575 -2.33 -15.41 -1.61
N ASP A 576 -2.84 -14.47 -0.82
CA ASP A 576 -3.98 -14.66 0.08
C ASP A 576 -5.35 -14.44 -0.59
N LEU A 577 -5.37 -13.98 -1.85
CA LEU A 577 -6.60 -13.80 -2.61
C LEU A 577 -7.40 -15.10 -2.68
N HIS A 578 -8.69 -15.02 -2.42
CA HIS A 578 -9.60 -16.15 -2.42
C HIS A 578 -11.01 -15.79 -2.90
N VAL A 579 -11.75 -16.82 -3.26
CA VAL A 579 -13.14 -16.77 -3.68
C VAL A 579 -13.96 -17.65 -2.74
N LEU A 580 -15.03 -17.08 -2.22
CA LEU A 580 -16.04 -17.75 -1.39
C LEU A 580 -17.25 -18.15 -2.24
N LEU A 581 -17.67 -19.40 -2.25
CA LEU A 581 -18.97 -19.83 -2.79
C LEU A 581 -19.85 -20.39 -1.67
N THR A 582 -21.16 -20.23 -1.79
CA THR A 582 -22.13 -20.66 -0.76
C THR A 582 -23.33 -21.35 -1.39
N ASN A 583 -23.93 -22.31 -0.70
CA ASN A 583 -25.05 -23.09 -1.23
C ASN A 583 -26.43 -22.76 -0.62
N GLY A 584 -26.52 -21.77 0.27
CA GLY A 584 -27.78 -21.40 0.94
C GLY A 584 -28.22 -22.36 2.07
N THR A 585 -27.45 -23.41 2.38
CA THR A 585 -27.69 -24.28 3.55
C THR A 585 -26.57 -24.22 4.57
N GLY A 586 -25.57 -23.36 4.37
CA GLY A 586 -24.42 -23.20 5.25
C GLY A 586 -23.13 -23.86 4.75
N ALA A 587 -23.17 -24.66 3.68
CA ALA A 587 -21.94 -25.19 3.07
C ALA A 587 -21.21 -24.10 2.26
N MET A 588 -19.89 -24.25 2.13
CA MET A 588 -19.06 -23.31 1.40
C MET A 588 -17.96 -23.97 0.58
N SER A 589 -17.49 -23.24 -0.43
CA SER A 589 -16.16 -23.42 -1.03
C SER A 589 -15.36 -22.17 -0.70
N HIS A 590 -14.18 -22.34 -0.12
CA HIS A 590 -13.25 -21.27 0.21
C HIS A 590 -11.92 -21.57 -0.49
N VAL A 591 -11.73 -20.98 -1.67
CA VAL A 591 -10.70 -21.42 -2.62
C VAL A 591 -9.76 -20.28 -2.98
N ARG A 592 -8.45 -20.54 -2.95
CA ARG A 592 -7.44 -19.55 -3.32
C ARG A 592 -7.50 -19.21 -4.80
N ALA A 593 -7.27 -17.94 -5.13
CA ALA A 593 -7.16 -17.48 -6.51
C ALA A 593 -5.94 -18.13 -7.19
N ALA A 594 -4.82 -18.22 -6.46
CA ALA A 594 -3.70 -19.08 -6.78
C ALA A 594 -4.15 -20.55 -6.68
N TRP A 595 -4.56 -21.14 -7.81
CA TRP A 595 -5.02 -22.52 -7.86
C TRP A 595 -3.98 -23.46 -7.24
N ASN A 596 -4.45 -24.51 -6.57
CA ASN A 596 -3.63 -25.51 -5.86
C ASN A 596 -2.93 -25.03 -4.57
N SER A 597 -3.00 -23.74 -4.26
CA SER A 597 -2.45 -23.18 -3.01
C SER A 597 -3.36 -23.46 -1.81
N ILE A 598 -2.74 -23.80 -0.68
CA ILE A 598 -3.37 -23.90 0.64
C ILE A 598 -2.58 -23.00 1.58
N ARG A 599 -3.27 -22.13 2.29
CA ARG A 599 -2.66 -21.15 3.20
C ARG A 599 -3.28 -21.13 4.58
N SER A 600 -4.41 -21.79 4.75
CA SER A 600 -5.25 -21.79 5.96
C SER A 600 -6.02 -23.12 6.06
N GLN A 601 -6.27 -23.58 7.29
CA GLN A 601 -7.09 -24.76 7.57
C GLN A 601 -8.53 -24.69 7.03
N TYR A 602 -8.97 -23.48 6.66
CA TYR A 602 -10.29 -23.22 6.10
C TYR A 602 -10.36 -23.33 4.57
N ASP A 603 -9.23 -23.51 3.88
CA ASP A 603 -9.21 -23.64 2.43
C ASP A 603 -9.79 -25.00 2.02
N ALA A 604 -10.87 -24.97 1.24
CA ALA A 604 -11.59 -26.16 0.81
C ALA A 604 -12.42 -25.93 -0.46
N LEU A 605 -12.40 -26.91 -1.36
CA LEU A 605 -13.36 -27.02 -2.47
C LEU A 605 -14.77 -27.37 -1.97
N LEU A 606 -14.87 -28.20 -0.93
CA LEU A 606 -16.13 -28.50 -0.24
C LEU A 606 -15.95 -28.56 1.28
N ALA A 607 -16.48 -27.55 1.95
CA ALA A 607 -16.76 -27.55 3.38
C ALA A 607 -18.27 -27.72 3.57
N ALA A 608 -18.69 -28.94 3.92
CA ALA A 608 -20.09 -29.33 4.00
C ALA A 608 -20.76 -28.87 5.30
N ASN A 609 -22.05 -28.52 5.24
CA ASN A 609 -22.89 -28.43 6.43
C ASN A 609 -23.57 -29.79 6.66
N PRO A 610 -23.23 -30.55 7.71
CA PRO A 610 -23.75 -31.91 7.90
C PRO A 610 -25.24 -31.96 8.21
N ASP A 611 -25.80 -30.93 8.86
CA ASP A 611 -27.23 -30.87 9.18
C ASP A 611 -28.04 -30.24 8.03
N PRO A 612 -29.07 -30.93 7.50
CA PRO A 612 -29.88 -30.38 6.42
C PRO A 612 -30.84 -29.27 6.89
N ALA A 613 -31.27 -29.25 8.14
CA ALA A 613 -32.29 -28.34 8.65
C ALA A 613 -31.70 -27.01 9.15
N VAL A 614 -30.54 -27.05 9.81
CA VAL A 614 -29.94 -25.87 10.46
C VAL A 614 -28.45 -25.71 10.13
N PRO A 615 -27.90 -24.48 10.19
CA PRO A 615 -26.46 -24.29 10.10
C PRO A 615 -25.72 -24.91 11.29
N THR A 616 -24.66 -25.66 11.01
CA THR A 616 -23.76 -26.25 12.02
C THR A 616 -22.29 -26.07 11.63
N ASP A 617 -21.39 -26.45 12.54
CA ASP A 617 -19.95 -26.45 12.29
C ASP A 617 -19.62 -27.24 11.02
N ARG A 618 -18.95 -26.58 10.08
CA ARG A 618 -18.67 -27.15 8.76
C ARG A 618 -17.65 -28.26 8.88
N ARG A 619 -17.81 -29.28 8.02
CA ARG A 619 -16.81 -30.34 7.85
C ARG A 619 -16.02 -30.14 6.58
N ILE A 620 -14.70 -30.07 6.71
CA ILE A 620 -13.79 -30.02 5.55
C ILE A 620 -13.69 -31.44 4.98
N LEU A 621 -14.16 -31.62 3.76
CA LEU A 621 -14.21 -32.93 3.08
C LEU A 621 -13.33 -32.97 1.83
N PHE A 622 -13.39 -31.93 0.99
CA PHE A 622 -12.59 -31.85 -0.22
C PHE A 622 -11.74 -30.58 -0.17
N THR A 623 -10.43 -30.73 0.08
CA THR A 623 -9.53 -29.62 0.37
C THR A 623 -9.01 -28.97 -0.91
N ARG A 624 -8.42 -29.76 -1.83
CA ARG A 624 -7.96 -29.26 -3.14
C ARG A 624 -7.97 -30.36 -4.20
N CYS A 625 -7.86 -29.94 -5.47
CA CYS A 625 -7.69 -30.82 -6.61
C CYS A 625 -6.46 -30.37 -7.41
N ARG A 626 -5.38 -31.16 -7.33
CA ARG A 626 -4.20 -30.98 -8.18
C ARG A 626 -4.54 -31.43 -9.59
N ALA A 627 -4.05 -30.72 -10.60
CA ALA A 627 -4.37 -31.01 -12.00
C ALA A 627 -3.16 -30.80 -12.90
N TRP A 628 -2.94 -31.72 -13.86
CA TRP A 628 -1.86 -31.63 -14.84
C TRP A 628 -2.39 -31.80 -16.26
N ILE A 629 -1.85 -30.99 -17.17
CA ILE A 629 -1.99 -31.18 -18.61
C ILE A 629 -0.78 -31.98 -19.10
N VAL A 630 -1.05 -33.12 -19.74
CA VAL A 630 -0.03 -33.98 -20.34
C VAL A 630 -0.13 -33.92 -21.85
N ARG A 631 0.99 -33.59 -22.50
CA ARG A 631 1.10 -33.57 -23.97
C ARG A 631 2.50 -33.96 -24.41
N ARG A 632 2.59 -34.97 -25.30
CA ARG A 632 3.86 -35.42 -25.91
C ARG A 632 4.97 -35.69 -24.88
N GLY A 633 4.61 -36.22 -23.71
CA GLY A 633 5.53 -36.50 -22.61
C GLY A 633 5.83 -35.32 -21.68
N PHE A 634 5.40 -34.10 -21.99
CA PHE A 634 5.45 -32.96 -21.07
C PHE A 634 4.23 -32.98 -20.15
N SER A 635 4.45 -32.97 -18.84
CA SER A 635 3.42 -32.82 -17.81
C SER A 635 3.59 -31.48 -17.13
N THR A 636 2.57 -30.62 -17.21
CA THR A 636 2.58 -29.29 -16.60
C THR A 636 1.41 -29.17 -15.64
N GLU A 637 1.70 -28.84 -14.38
CA GLU A 637 0.68 -28.62 -13.36
C GLU A 637 -0.06 -27.30 -13.59
N LEU A 638 -1.35 -27.26 -13.28
CA LEU A 638 -2.10 -26.01 -13.18
C LEU A 638 -1.65 -25.26 -11.92
N SER A 639 -0.82 -24.24 -12.10
CA SER A 639 -0.29 -23.38 -11.05
C SER A 639 -0.59 -21.90 -11.29
N THR A 640 -0.26 -21.06 -10.31
CA THR A 640 -0.24 -19.60 -10.38
C THR A 640 0.50 -19.06 -11.62
N ASP A 641 1.54 -19.77 -12.09
CA ASP A 641 2.39 -19.32 -13.20
C ASP A 641 1.65 -19.34 -14.54
N CYS A 642 0.66 -20.22 -14.67
CA CYS A 642 -0.14 -20.37 -15.88
C CYS A 642 -1.58 -19.86 -15.71
N CYS A 643 -1.96 -19.39 -14.51
CA CYS A 643 -3.26 -18.79 -14.26
C CYS A 643 -3.29 -17.34 -14.77
N THR A 644 -4.16 -17.08 -15.74
CA THR A 644 -4.29 -15.76 -16.36
C THR A 644 -5.33 -14.91 -15.67
N ARG A 645 -6.39 -15.53 -15.15
CA ARG A 645 -7.54 -14.82 -14.60
C ARG A 645 -8.38 -15.71 -13.69
N VAL A 646 -8.95 -15.12 -12.65
CA VAL A 646 -9.99 -15.74 -11.82
C VAL A 646 -11.24 -14.88 -11.86
N ILE A 647 -12.40 -15.48 -12.12
CA ILE A 647 -13.66 -14.79 -12.28
C ILE A 647 -14.71 -15.36 -11.32
N ARG A 648 -15.37 -14.52 -10.53
CA ARG A 648 -16.61 -14.89 -9.83
C ARG A 648 -17.78 -14.73 -10.79
N LEU A 649 -18.48 -15.82 -11.05
CA LEU A 649 -19.63 -15.85 -11.97
C LEU A 649 -20.97 -15.66 -11.23
N SER A 650 -21.08 -16.19 -10.01
CA SER A 650 -22.25 -16.06 -9.14
C SER A 650 -21.93 -16.40 -7.68
N ALA A 651 -22.96 -16.54 -6.83
CA ALA A 651 -22.85 -16.99 -5.44
C ALA A 651 -22.32 -18.42 -5.31
N SER A 652 -22.55 -19.22 -6.35
CA SER A 652 -22.25 -20.65 -6.39
C SER A 652 -21.22 -21.01 -7.46
N HIS A 653 -20.71 -20.04 -8.23
CA HIS A 653 -19.80 -20.31 -9.35
C HIS A 653 -18.59 -19.39 -9.40
N ALA A 654 -17.42 -19.97 -9.66
CA ALA A 654 -16.19 -19.26 -9.97
C ALA A 654 -15.42 -19.99 -11.06
N SER A 655 -14.64 -19.25 -11.85
CA SER A 655 -13.88 -19.76 -12.99
C SER A 655 -12.43 -19.34 -12.90
N TRP A 656 -11.53 -20.24 -13.27
CA TRP A 656 -10.11 -20.00 -13.46
C TRP A 656 -9.78 -20.22 -14.93
N GLU A 657 -9.07 -19.27 -15.51
CA GLU A 657 -8.53 -19.39 -16.86
C GLU A 657 -7.03 -19.64 -16.78
N PHE A 658 -6.58 -20.61 -17.58
CA PHE A 658 -5.19 -21.03 -17.64
C PHE A 658 -4.68 -21.00 -19.08
N LEU A 659 -3.41 -20.64 -19.21
CA LEU A 659 -2.65 -20.74 -20.44
C LEU A 659 -1.39 -21.59 -20.17
N VAL A 660 -1.55 -22.90 -20.31
CA VAL A 660 -0.61 -23.91 -19.80
C VAL A 660 0.50 -24.17 -20.81
N PRO A 661 1.79 -23.98 -20.47
CA PRO A 661 2.90 -24.29 -21.37
C PRO A 661 3.06 -25.80 -21.56
N THR A 662 3.27 -26.24 -22.82
CA THR A 662 3.41 -27.68 -23.16
C THR A 662 4.67 -27.97 -24.00
N GLY A 663 5.69 -27.12 -23.89
CA GLY A 663 6.96 -27.22 -24.64
C GLY A 663 6.92 -26.56 -26.03
N ASN A 664 8.10 -26.32 -26.62
CA ASN A 664 8.29 -25.73 -27.96
C ASN A 664 7.55 -24.40 -28.20
N GLY A 665 7.40 -23.57 -27.16
CA GLY A 665 6.66 -22.31 -27.24
C GLY A 665 5.13 -22.46 -27.37
N GLN A 666 4.59 -23.68 -27.30
CA GLN A 666 3.15 -23.93 -27.42
C GLN A 666 2.45 -23.88 -26.06
N ARG A 667 1.17 -23.47 -26.08
CA ARG A 667 0.32 -23.36 -24.89
C ARG A 667 -1.06 -23.94 -25.15
N ILE A 668 -1.68 -24.50 -24.10
CA ILE A 668 -3.05 -25.01 -24.11
C ILE A 668 -3.92 -24.07 -23.26
N ALA A 669 -5.04 -23.63 -23.81
CA ALA A 669 -6.00 -22.80 -23.09
C ALA A 669 -7.03 -23.68 -22.41
N LEU A 670 -7.21 -23.48 -21.10
CA LEU A 670 -8.08 -24.29 -20.27
C LEU A 670 -8.91 -23.37 -19.38
N THR A 671 -10.19 -23.67 -19.25
CA THR A 671 -11.09 -23.05 -18.27
C THR A 671 -11.49 -24.11 -17.24
N LEU A 672 -11.37 -23.75 -15.97
CA LEU A 672 -11.84 -24.54 -14.84
C LEU A 672 -12.96 -23.78 -14.13
N THR A 673 -14.18 -24.32 -14.14
CA THR A 673 -15.30 -23.74 -13.41
C THR A 673 -15.63 -24.59 -12.18
N LEU A 674 -15.56 -23.98 -11.01
CA LEU A 674 -16.06 -24.52 -9.75
C LEU A 674 -17.52 -24.14 -9.58
N HIS A 675 -18.36 -25.12 -9.25
CA HIS A 675 -19.77 -24.94 -8.93
C HIS A 675 -20.11 -25.62 -7.59
N LEU A 676 -20.54 -24.84 -6.61
CA LEU A 676 -21.12 -25.34 -5.36
C LEU A 676 -22.66 -25.38 -5.49
N VAL A 677 -23.23 -26.58 -5.56
CA VAL A 677 -24.65 -26.77 -5.90
C VAL A 677 -25.56 -26.25 -4.80
N HIS A 678 -26.47 -25.33 -5.14
CA HIS A 678 -27.43 -24.76 -4.20
C HIS A 678 -28.30 -25.86 -3.55
N GLY A 679 -28.50 -25.77 -2.23
CA GLY A 679 -29.32 -26.72 -1.47
C GLY A 679 -28.65 -28.07 -1.18
N SER A 680 -27.41 -28.31 -1.63
CA SER A 680 -26.75 -29.61 -1.53
C SER A 680 -25.27 -29.49 -1.13
N ASN A 681 -24.76 -30.48 -0.39
CA ASN A 681 -23.32 -30.62 -0.11
C ASN A 681 -22.60 -31.27 -1.32
N ARG A 682 -22.69 -30.62 -2.48
CA ARG A 682 -22.18 -31.10 -3.77
C ARG A 682 -21.39 -30.00 -4.47
N CYS A 683 -20.18 -30.35 -4.91
CA CYS A 683 -19.24 -29.47 -5.61
C CYS A 683 -18.84 -30.11 -6.94
N LEU A 684 -18.87 -29.32 -8.02
CA LEU A 684 -18.51 -29.75 -9.37
C LEU A 684 -17.30 -28.94 -9.86
N LEU A 685 -16.31 -29.61 -10.44
CA LEU A 685 -15.20 -28.98 -11.17
C LEU A 685 -15.32 -29.31 -12.66
N HIS A 686 -15.60 -28.30 -13.47
CA HIS A 686 -15.72 -28.42 -14.93
C HIS A 686 -14.43 -27.97 -15.60
N PHE A 687 -13.71 -28.90 -16.22
CA PHE A 687 -12.51 -28.65 -17.01
C PHE A 687 -12.86 -28.64 -18.49
N ALA A 688 -12.73 -27.48 -19.13
CA ALA A 688 -13.03 -27.28 -20.55
C ALA A 688 -11.81 -26.75 -21.29
N ARG A 689 -11.44 -27.42 -22.38
CA ARG A 689 -10.39 -26.96 -23.29
C ARG A 689 -10.98 -25.95 -24.28
N THR A 690 -10.36 -24.79 -24.38
CA THR A 690 -10.90 -23.65 -25.16
C THR A 690 -10.05 -23.27 -26.37
N ASP A 691 -8.87 -23.88 -26.56
CA ASP A 691 -8.06 -23.68 -27.76
C ASP A 691 -8.54 -24.53 -28.94
N SER A 692 -8.29 -24.05 -30.16
CA SER A 692 -8.68 -24.73 -31.42
C SER A 692 -7.61 -25.66 -31.98
N LEU A 693 -6.58 -26.03 -31.21
CA LEU A 693 -5.46 -26.80 -31.75
C LEU A 693 -5.84 -28.30 -31.89
N PRO A 694 -5.51 -28.97 -33.00
CA PRO A 694 -5.89 -30.38 -33.25
C PRO A 694 -4.98 -31.39 -32.52
N HIS A 695 -4.58 -31.09 -31.28
CA HIS A 695 -3.58 -31.87 -30.54
C HIS A 695 -4.21 -32.84 -29.54
N GLU A 696 -3.59 -34.02 -29.40
CA GLU A 696 -3.87 -34.96 -28.31
C GLU A 696 -3.35 -34.37 -26.99
N VAL A 697 -4.26 -34.25 -26.02
CA VAL A 697 -4.02 -33.67 -24.70
C VAL A 697 -4.70 -34.56 -23.68
N SER A 698 -4.01 -34.90 -22.60
CA SER A 698 -4.59 -35.63 -21.47
C SER A 698 -4.63 -34.75 -20.23
N LEU A 699 -5.63 -34.98 -19.39
CA LEU A 699 -5.81 -34.32 -18.10
C LEU A 699 -5.66 -35.37 -16.99
N ILE A 700 -4.85 -35.06 -15.98
CA ILE A 700 -4.75 -35.82 -14.74
C ILE A 700 -5.33 -34.98 -13.61
N LEU A 701 -6.25 -35.54 -12.82
CA LEU A 701 -6.85 -34.89 -11.64
C LEU A 701 -6.55 -35.71 -10.40
N ARG A 702 -6.04 -35.08 -9.35
CA ARG A 702 -5.71 -35.75 -8.08
C ARG A 702 -6.33 -35.00 -6.90
N PRO A 703 -7.43 -35.53 -6.33
CA PRO A 703 -8.10 -34.91 -5.20
C PRO A 703 -7.35 -35.18 -3.90
N ASP A 704 -7.28 -34.15 -3.05
CA ASP A 704 -6.82 -34.25 -1.66
C ASP A 704 -8.02 -33.98 -0.75
N ILE A 705 -8.28 -34.90 0.18
CA ILE A 705 -9.48 -34.96 1.02
C ILE A 705 -9.11 -35.03 2.50
N GLU A 706 -10.09 -34.67 3.34
CA GLU A 706 -10.02 -34.73 4.80
C GLU A 706 -11.40 -35.15 5.36
N ASP A 707 -11.50 -35.39 6.66
CA ASP A 707 -12.79 -35.50 7.35
C ASP A 707 -12.69 -34.90 8.76
N ARG A 708 -12.76 -33.56 8.85
CA ARG A 708 -12.57 -32.84 10.12
C ARG A 708 -13.51 -31.67 10.28
N CYS A 709 -13.69 -31.24 11.54
CA CYS A 709 -14.26 -29.92 11.82
C CYS A 709 -13.32 -28.86 11.23
N PHE A 710 -13.88 -27.81 10.63
CA PHE A 710 -13.14 -26.64 10.15
C PHE A 710 -12.32 -25.88 11.23
N HIS A 711 -12.59 -26.11 12.52
CA HIS A 711 -11.77 -25.59 13.63
C HIS A 711 -10.58 -26.47 14.02
N ASP A 712 -10.53 -27.71 13.54
CA ASP A 712 -9.48 -28.69 13.85
C ASP A 712 -8.44 -28.79 12.72
N LYS A 713 -7.30 -29.46 13.02
CA LYS A 713 -6.28 -29.84 12.04
C LYS A 713 -6.04 -31.35 12.03
N THR A 714 -5.83 -31.89 10.84
CA THR A 714 -5.46 -33.30 10.64
C THR A 714 -3.96 -33.48 10.88
N THR A 715 -3.56 -34.49 11.67
CA THR A 715 -2.16 -34.89 11.87
C THR A 715 -1.97 -36.40 11.72
N LEU A 716 -0.88 -36.84 11.08
CA LEU A 716 -0.63 -38.25 10.72
C LEU A 716 -0.08 -39.14 11.84
N ALA A 717 0.01 -38.66 13.08
CA ALA A 717 0.72 -39.37 14.16
C ALA A 717 0.08 -40.70 14.65
N ASN A 718 -1.07 -41.15 14.12
CA ASN A 718 -1.88 -42.22 14.73
C ASN A 718 -2.32 -43.37 13.79
N GLY A 719 -1.55 -43.75 12.75
CA GLY A 719 -1.96 -44.85 11.84
C GLY A 719 -3.22 -44.54 11.00
N HIS A 720 -3.61 -43.27 10.96
CA HIS A 720 -4.83 -42.77 10.33
C HIS A 720 -4.77 -42.93 8.80
N PHE A 721 -3.59 -42.79 8.19
CA PHE A 721 -3.40 -42.95 6.75
C PHE A 721 -3.75 -44.35 6.24
N ASP A 722 -3.18 -45.39 6.85
CA ASP A 722 -3.45 -46.77 6.45
C ASP A 722 -4.93 -47.12 6.62
N SER A 723 -5.57 -46.60 7.68
CA SER A 723 -7.01 -46.74 7.89
C SER A 723 -7.84 -46.03 6.82
N MET A 724 -7.48 -44.80 6.43
CA MET A 724 -8.18 -44.06 5.38
C MET A 724 -8.04 -44.75 4.03
N ALA A 725 -6.83 -45.20 3.69
CA ALA A 725 -6.53 -45.92 2.46
C ALA A 725 -7.26 -47.27 2.38
N ALA A 726 -7.30 -48.02 3.49
CA ALA A 726 -8.04 -49.28 3.56
C ALA A 726 -9.57 -49.08 3.49
N ALA A 727 -10.06 -47.92 3.92
CA ALA A 727 -11.48 -47.59 3.90
C ALA A 727 -11.99 -47.04 2.55
N THR A 728 -11.10 -46.60 1.65
CA THR A 728 -11.48 -46.09 0.32
C THR A 728 -12.16 -47.19 -0.50
N ILE A 729 -13.34 -46.89 -1.05
CA ILE A 729 -14.09 -47.80 -1.93
C ILE A 729 -13.91 -47.33 -3.39
N PRO A 730 -13.04 -47.97 -4.19
CA PRO A 730 -12.81 -47.55 -5.57
C PRO A 730 -13.93 -47.98 -6.52
N ALA A 731 -14.12 -47.20 -7.59
CA ALA A 731 -14.96 -47.49 -8.74
C ALA A 731 -14.20 -47.16 -10.04
N PRO A 732 -14.61 -47.65 -11.23
CA PRO A 732 -13.89 -47.38 -12.48
C PRO A 732 -13.74 -45.89 -12.81
N ASP A 733 -14.75 -45.08 -12.46
CA ASP A 733 -14.86 -43.66 -12.74
C ASP A 733 -14.80 -42.78 -11.47
N GLY A 734 -14.39 -43.35 -10.32
CA GLY A 734 -14.59 -42.69 -9.03
C GLY A 734 -14.08 -43.44 -7.80
N PHE A 735 -14.38 -42.88 -6.64
CA PHE A 735 -14.26 -43.57 -5.35
C PHE A 735 -15.26 -43.00 -4.35
N ALA A 736 -15.49 -43.73 -3.26
CA ALA A 736 -16.19 -43.24 -2.09
C ALA A 736 -15.28 -43.37 -0.86
N GLN A 737 -15.14 -42.27 -0.10
CA GLN A 737 -14.45 -42.26 1.18
C GLN A 737 -15.49 -42.20 2.32
N PRO A 738 -15.50 -43.17 3.25
CA PRO A 738 -16.31 -43.06 4.47
C PRO A 738 -15.92 -41.82 5.26
N CYS A 739 -16.91 -41.08 5.76
CA CYS A 739 -16.75 -39.90 6.60
C CYS A 739 -17.79 -39.93 7.73
N ARG A 740 -17.67 -39.04 8.72
CA ARG A 740 -18.55 -39.00 9.89
C ARG A 740 -20.04 -38.98 9.54
N ASP A 741 -20.42 -38.25 8.49
CA ASP A 741 -21.82 -38.01 8.10
C ASP A 741 -22.22 -38.73 6.80
N GLY A 742 -21.58 -39.88 6.50
CA GLY A 742 -21.89 -40.72 5.34
C GLY A 742 -20.67 -41.03 4.49
N PHE A 743 -20.74 -40.70 3.20
CA PHE A 743 -19.67 -40.91 2.24
C PHE A 743 -19.39 -39.64 1.45
N LEU A 744 -18.12 -39.28 1.34
CA LEU A 744 -17.65 -38.37 0.31
C LEU A 744 -17.46 -39.18 -0.98
N VAL A 745 -18.40 -39.05 -1.92
CA VAL A 745 -18.38 -39.76 -3.20
C VAL A 745 -17.82 -38.83 -4.27
N LEU A 746 -16.74 -39.24 -4.94
CA LEU A 746 -16.15 -38.53 -6.08
C LEU A 746 -16.28 -39.35 -7.35
N LYS A 747 -16.85 -38.76 -8.41
CA LYS A 747 -16.89 -39.35 -9.76
C LYS A 747 -16.45 -38.34 -10.81
N ALA A 748 -15.78 -38.80 -11.85
CA ALA A 748 -15.39 -37.95 -12.96
C ALA A 748 -15.81 -38.51 -14.32
N SER A 749 -16.56 -37.71 -15.08
CA SER A 749 -17.09 -38.10 -16.39
C SER A 749 -15.99 -38.35 -17.42
N ASN A 750 -16.09 -39.42 -18.19
CA ASN A 750 -15.14 -39.77 -19.26
C ASN A 750 -13.69 -39.97 -18.77
N THR A 751 -13.53 -40.40 -17.51
CA THR A 751 -12.22 -40.64 -16.90
C THR A 751 -12.07 -42.07 -16.41
N THR A 752 -10.82 -42.46 -16.12
CA THR A 752 -10.51 -43.67 -15.37
C THR A 752 -9.86 -43.28 -14.06
N PHE A 753 -10.36 -43.84 -12.95
CA PHE A 753 -9.76 -43.67 -11.63
C PHE A 753 -8.71 -44.77 -11.35
N SER A 754 -7.54 -44.35 -10.88
CA SER A 754 -6.46 -45.24 -10.47
C SER A 754 -6.19 -45.06 -8.97
N PRO A 755 -6.45 -46.09 -8.13
CA PRO A 755 -6.10 -46.07 -6.71
C PRO A 755 -4.58 -45.94 -6.54
N ALA A 756 -4.14 -44.89 -5.84
CA ALA A 756 -2.74 -44.58 -5.60
C ALA A 756 -2.66 -43.68 -4.36
N PRO A 757 -2.86 -44.25 -3.15
CA PRO A 757 -2.97 -43.48 -1.93
C PRO A 757 -1.65 -42.76 -1.59
N GLU A 758 -1.74 -41.52 -1.12
CA GLU A 758 -0.60 -40.67 -0.75
C GLU A 758 -0.98 -39.74 0.40
N SER A 759 -0.02 -39.45 1.27
CA SER A 759 -0.15 -38.44 2.33
C SER A 759 0.73 -37.23 2.03
N LEU A 760 0.23 -36.02 2.29
CA LEU A 760 0.96 -34.77 2.03
C LEU A 760 0.86 -33.80 3.21
N SER A 761 2.01 -33.41 3.76
CA SER A 761 2.08 -32.33 4.73
C SER A 761 2.01 -30.97 4.03
N THR A 762 1.10 -30.12 4.48
CA THR A 762 0.79 -28.82 3.88
C THR A 762 0.93 -27.71 4.91
N SER A 763 1.58 -26.60 4.56
CA SER A 763 1.79 -25.46 5.47
C SER A 763 0.57 -24.52 5.50
N HIS A 764 0.32 -23.91 6.65
CA HIS A 764 -0.73 -22.92 6.87
C HIS A 764 -0.14 -21.59 7.39
N PRO A 765 0.50 -20.79 6.53
CA PRO A 765 1.13 -19.53 6.94
C PRO A 765 0.16 -18.54 7.61
N LEU A 766 -1.10 -18.48 7.16
CA LEU A 766 -2.10 -17.59 7.77
C LEU A 766 -2.48 -18.03 9.18
N ASP A 767 -2.53 -19.34 9.42
CA ASP A 767 -2.82 -19.88 10.73
C ASP A 767 -1.63 -19.71 11.68
N ALA A 768 -0.40 -19.92 11.18
CA ALA A 768 0.81 -19.63 11.94
C ALA A 768 0.88 -18.17 12.38
N ALA A 769 0.54 -17.23 11.50
CA ALA A 769 0.45 -15.80 11.82
C ALA A 769 -0.62 -15.48 12.89
N ARG A 770 -1.65 -16.32 13.02
CA ARG A 770 -2.70 -16.23 14.05
C ARG A 770 -2.34 -16.98 15.34
N GLY A 771 -1.11 -17.48 15.47
CA GLY A 771 -0.67 -18.29 16.61
C GLY A 771 -1.30 -19.69 16.66
N LEU A 772 -1.89 -20.16 15.55
CA LEU A 772 -2.42 -21.51 15.41
C LEU A 772 -1.33 -22.44 14.83
N GLY A 773 -1.61 -23.75 14.72
CA GLY A 773 -0.66 -24.71 14.15
C GLY A 773 -0.19 -24.32 12.74
N HIS A 774 1.05 -24.64 12.36
CA HIS A 774 1.66 -24.19 11.10
C HIS A 774 1.47 -25.16 9.92
N SER A 775 0.88 -26.34 10.13
CA SER A 775 0.68 -27.34 9.07
C SER A 775 -0.46 -28.31 9.39
N SER A 776 -0.95 -29.02 8.37
CA SER A 776 -1.80 -30.20 8.51
C SER A 776 -1.43 -31.22 7.44
N ASP A 777 -1.88 -32.45 7.63
CA ASP A 777 -1.66 -33.52 6.68
C ASP A 777 -2.93 -33.82 5.87
N LEU A 778 -2.77 -33.99 4.55
CA LEU A 778 -3.84 -34.30 3.61
C LEU A 778 -3.73 -35.74 3.11
N PHE A 779 -4.86 -36.36 2.82
CA PHE A 779 -4.94 -37.69 2.22
C PHE A 779 -5.40 -37.60 0.76
N SER A 780 -4.68 -38.24 -0.16
CA SER A 780 -5.08 -38.37 -1.56
C SER A 780 -5.33 -39.83 -1.90
N PRO A 781 -6.55 -40.25 -2.28
CA PRO A 781 -6.86 -41.67 -2.54
C PRO A 781 -6.27 -42.23 -3.83
N GLY A 782 -6.01 -41.38 -4.83
CA GLY A 782 -5.68 -41.79 -6.19
C GLY A 782 -5.78 -40.65 -7.18
N PHE A 783 -5.77 -40.94 -8.47
CA PHE A 783 -5.90 -39.93 -9.52
C PHE A 783 -6.82 -40.40 -10.64
N PHE A 784 -7.45 -39.43 -11.31
CA PHE A 784 -8.23 -39.62 -12.53
C PHE A 784 -7.37 -39.26 -13.73
N SER A 785 -7.52 -40.01 -14.83
CA SER A 785 -6.88 -39.70 -16.11
C SER A 785 -7.86 -39.82 -17.27
N ALA A 786 -7.78 -38.90 -18.22
CA ALA A 786 -8.61 -38.91 -19.43
C ALA A 786 -7.99 -38.10 -20.57
N SER A 787 -8.41 -38.37 -21.80
CA SER A 787 -8.17 -37.49 -22.94
C SER A 787 -9.09 -36.28 -22.89
N LEU A 788 -8.54 -35.07 -23.04
CA LEU A 788 -9.27 -33.81 -22.99
C LEU A 788 -9.44 -33.23 -24.41
N THR A 789 -10.69 -33.18 -24.88
CA THR A 789 -11.05 -32.64 -26.20
C THR A 789 -11.77 -31.29 -26.04
N THR A 790 -11.94 -30.57 -27.15
CA THR A 790 -12.67 -29.28 -27.18
C THR A 790 -14.19 -29.46 -27.18
N SER A 791 -14.69 -30.64 -27.52
CA SER A 791 -16.12 -30.93 -27.61
C SER A 791 -16.70 -31.58 -26.36
N LEU A 792 -15.86 -32.14 -25.48
CA LEU A 792 -16.28 -32.92 -24.32
C LEU A 792 -15.54 -32.48 -23.05
N PRO A 793 -16.15 -31.63 -22.19
CA PRO A 793 -15.55 -31.24 -20.93
C PRO A 793 -15.49 -32.42 -19.95
N ILE A 794 -14.53 -32.37 -19.02
CA ILE A 794 -14.43 -33.31 -17.89
C ILE A 794 -15.05 -32.65 -16.67
N VAL A 795 -15.99 -33.34 -16.00
CA VAL A 795 -16.62 -32.88 -14.77
C VAL A 795 -16.25 -33.83 -13.63
N LEU A 796 -15.56 -33.32 -12.60
CA LEU A 796 -15.35 -34.02 -11.33
C LEU A 796 -16.44 -33.59 -10.35
N ASP A 797 -17.24 -34.54 -9.88
CA ASP A 797 -18.35 -34.36 -8.97
C ASP A 797 -18.00 -34.92 -7.59
N ALA A 798 -17.94 -34.06 -6.58
CA ALA A 798 -17.72 -34.41 -5.19
C ALA A 798 -19.00 -34.13 -4.37
N THR A 799 -19.58 -35.17 -3.78
CA THR A 799 -20.84 -35.07 -3.02
C THR A 799 -20.72 -35.76 -1.67
N LEU A 800 -21.14 -35.08 -0.59
CA LEU A 800 -21.46 -35.74 0.67
C LEU A 800 -22.84 -36.42 0.56
N SER A 801 -22.86 -37.74 0.63
CA SER A 801 -24.06 -38.57 0.44
C SER A 801 -24.20 -39.60 1.55
N SER A 802 -25.44 -39.92 1.94
CA SER A 802 -25.72 -41.04 2.84
C SER A 802 -25.59 -42.41 2.16
N THR A 803 -25.41 -42.43 0.83
CA THR A 803 -25.26 -43.65 0.02
C THR A 803 -24.07 -43.53 -0.92
N LEU A 804 -23.67 -44.63 -1.57
CA LEU A 804 -22.62 -44.62 -2.60
C LEU A 804 -23.10 -44.01 -3.95
N ALA A 805 -24.36 -43.58 -4.04
CA ALA A 805 -24.92 -42.97 -5.22
C ALA A 805 -24.74 -41.44 -5.21
N ILE A 806 -24.49 -40.88 -6.39
CA ILE A 806 -24.55 -39.43 -6.65
C ILE A 806 -25.92 -39.13 -7.31
N PRO A 807 -26.62 -38.04 -6.92
CA PRO A 807 -27.81 -37.56 -7.62
C PRO A 807 -27.53 -37.34 -9.13
N SER A 808 -28.56 -37.43 -9.98
CA SER A 808 -28.44 -37.35 -11.45
C SER A 808 -27.84 -36.03 -11.98
N ASP A 809 -27.78 -35.90 -13.32
CA ASP A 809 -27.03 -34.91 -14.13
C ASP A 809 -26.77 -33.54 -13.46
N PRO A 810 -25.55 -32.99 -13.62
CA PRO A 810 -25.19 -31.72 -13.04
C PRO A 810 -26.10 -30.60 -13.58
N PRO A 811 -26.47 -29.61 -12.74
CA PRO A 811 -27.21 -28.45 -13.24
C PRO A 811 -26.40 -27.73 -14.32
N PRO A 812 -27.04 -27.12 -15.33
CA PRO A 812 -26.34 -26.38 -16.36
C PRO A 812 -25.57 -25.20 -15.77
N LEU A 813 -24.42 -24.87 -16.38
CA LEU A 813 -23.65 -23.68 -16.01
C LEU A 813 -24.49 -22.42 -16.28
N PRO A 814 -24.62 -21.50 -15.30
CA PRO A 814 -25.36 -20.26 -15.49
C PRO A 814 -24.56 -19.30 -16.38
N SER A 815 -25.27 -18.41 -17.07
CA SER A 815 -24.65 -17.26 -17.72
C SER A 815 -24.00 -16.35 -16.66
N PRO A 816 -22.82 -15.77 -16.92
CA PRO A 816 -22.20 -14.81 -16.01
C PRO A 816 -23.14 -13.61 -15.79
N THR A 817 -23.40 -13.25 -14.53
CA THR A 817 -24.12 -12.01 -14.21
C THR A 817 -23.18 -11.03 -13.50
N PRO A 818 -23.28 -9.72 -13.77
CA PRO A 818 -22.50 -8.73 -13.04
C PRO A 818 -22.72 -8.85 -11.53
N TRP A 819 -21.66 -9.16 -10.78
CA TRP A 819 -21.72 -9.37 -9.34
C TRP A 819 -21.84 -8.03 -8.58
N SER A 820 -22.87 -7.86 -7.75
CA SER A 820 -23.11 -6.63 -6.98
C SER A 820 -22.98 -6.82 -5.46
N LEU A 821 -22.98 -5.70 -4.71
CA LEU A 821 -23.03 -5.74 -3.24
C LEU A 821 -24.29 -6.44 -2.69
N ARG A 822 -25.41 -6.38 -3.43
CA ARG A 822 -26.63 -7.12 -3.07
C ARG A 822 -26.37 -8.62 -3.15
N ASP A 823 -25.74 -9.08 -4.23
CA ASP A 823 -25.44 -10.50 -4.42
C ASP A 823 -24.44 -11.00 -3.38
N ALA A 824 -23.46 -10.17 -3.01
CA ALA A 824 -22.54 -10.43 -1.90
C ALA A 824 -23.29 -10.64 -0.58
N LEU A 825 -24.24 -9.76 -0.24
CA LEU A 825 -25.04 -9.88 0.98
C LEU A 825 -25.94 -11.12 0.99
N LEU A 826 -26.50 -11.50 -0.17
CA LEU A 826 -27.35 -12.69 -0.30
C LEU A 826 -26.61 -14.02 -0.07
N GLN A 827 -25.27 -14.08 -0.24
CA GLN A 827 -24.49 -15.29 0.04
C GLN A 827 -24.55 -15.74 1.51
N PHE A 828 -24.83 -14.81 2.43
CA PHE A 828 -24.89 -15.10 3.84
C PHE A 828 -26.26 -15.64 4.29
N VAL A 829 -27.29 -15.48 3.45
CA VAL A 829 -28.65 -15.97 3.76
C VAL A 829 -28.67 -17.48 3.63
N VAL A 830 -29.04 -18.16 4.72
CA VAL A 830 -29.12 -19.61 4.77
C VAL A 830 -30.46 -20.07 5.35
N ARG A 831 -30.90 -21.26 4.93
CA ARG A 831 -32.08 -21.91 5.50
C ARG A 831 -31.84 -22.26 6.97
N ARG A 832 -32.87 -22.05 7.78
CA ARG A 832 -32.96 -22.54 9.16
C ARG A 832 -34.36 -23.03 9.43
N ASP A 833 -34.53 -24.34 9.55
CA ASP A 833 -35.84 -25.00 9.63
C ASP A 833 -36.77 -24.55 8.49
N SER A 834 -37.98 -24.06 8.80
CA SER A 834 -38.90 -23.43 7.85
C SER A 834 -38.57 -21.95 7.55
N GLY A 835 -37.64 -21.36 8.31
CA GLY A 835 -37.24 -19.97 8.23
C GLY A 835 -35.90 -19.77 7.50
N HIS A 836 -35.33 -18.59 7.73
CA HIS A 836 -34.01 -18.20 7.24
C HIS A 836 -33.23 -17.54 8.37
N THR A 837 -31.91 -17.55 8.24
CA THR A 837 -30.97 -16.85 9.12
C THR A 837 -29.79 -16.34 8.29
N ILE A 838 -28.83 -15.69 8.92
CA ILE A 838 -27.62 -15.16 8.28
C ILE A 838 -26.39 -15.77 8.94
N ILE A 839 -25.48 -16.33 8.15
CA ILE A 839 -24.12 -16.64 8.60
C ILE A 839 -23.37 -15.32 8.77
N ALA A 840 -22.88 -15.02 9.97
CA ALA A 840 -22.28 -13.71 10.26
C ALA A 840 -21.03 -13.40 9.42
N GLY A 841 -20.24 -14.43 9.10
CA GLY A 841 -19.08 -14.32 8.25
C GLY A 841 -18.43 -15.67 7.93
N TYR A 842 -17.74 -15.73 6.80
CA TYR A 842 -17.02 -16.92 6.36
C TYR A 842 -15.50 -16.71 6.49
N PRO A 843 -14.74 -17.75 6.92
CA PRO A 843 -15.16 -19.15 6.92
C PRO A 843 -15.71 -19.69 8.25
N TRP A 844 -15.51 -19.01 9.39
CA TRP A 844 -15.66 -19.64 10.72
C TRP A 844 -16.88 -19.27 11.54
N PHE A 845 -17.70 -18.28 11.15
CA PHE A 845 -18.90 -17.97 11.92
C PHE A 845 -20.09 -18.85 11.53
N LEU A 846 -21.06 -18.91 12.45
CA LEU A 846 -22.41 -19.44 12.27
C LEU A 846 -23.42 -18.29 12.29
N ASP A 847 -24.69 -18.57 12.60
CA ASP A 847 -25.71 -17.55 12.77
C ASP A 847 -25.63 -16.87 14.14
N TRP A 848 -25.18 -15.61 14.13
CA TRP A 848 -25.11 -14.73 15.28
C TRP A 848 -26.25 -13.74 15.23
N GLY A 849 -26.95 -13.56 16.35
CA GLY A 849 -28.18 -12.80 16.41
C GLY A 849 -27.98 -11.32 16.11
N ARG A 850 -27.04 -10.67 16.80
CA ARG A 850 -26.70 -9.26 16.54
C ARG A 850 -26.32 -9.03 15.08
N ASP A 851 -25.38 -9.82 14.58
CA ASP A 851 -24.80 -9.67 13.25
C ASP A 851 -25.87 -9.87 12.17
N THR A 852 -26.76 -10.85 12.38
CA THR A 852 -27.94 -11.07 11.53
C THR A 852 -28.82 -9.82 11.49
N LEU A 853 -29.17 -9.27 12.65
CA LEU A 853 -30.10 -8.14 12.75
C LEU A 853 -29.53 -6.85 12.14
N ILE A 854 -28.21 -6.65 12.23
CA ILE A 854 -27.54 -5.54 11.52
C ILE A 854 -27.49 -5.81 10.01
N ALA A 855 -27.23 -7.05 9.60
CA ALA A 855 -27.20 -7.45 8.19
C ALA A 855 -28.57 -7.29 7.48
N LEU A 856 -29.67 -7.44 8.22
CA LEU A 856 -31.02 -7.22 7.68
C LEU A 856 -31.25 -5.80 7.16
N ARG A 857 -30.62 -4.79 7.77
CA ARG A 857 -30.83 -3.39 7.38
C ARG A 857 -30.40 -3.14 5.94
N GLY A 858 -29.30 -3.75 5.51
CA GLY A 858 -28.83 -3.72 4.12
C GLY A 858 -29.71 -4.51 3.16
N LEU A 859 -30.24 -5.67 3.57
CA LEU A 859 -31.20 -6.45 2.77
C LEU A 859 -32.49 -5.68 2.52
N ILE A 860 -33.04 -5.05 3.58
CA ILE A 860 -34.22 -4.19 3.49
C ILE A 860 -33.94 -3.00 2.56
N ALA A 861 -32.80 -2.32 2.71
CA ALA A 861 -32.41 -1.22 1.82
C ALA A 861 -32.16 -1.66 0.37
N ALA A 862 -31.83 -2.93 0.14
CA ALA A 862 -31.72 -3.54 -1.18
C ALA A 862 -33.08 -3.94 -1.79
N GLY A 863 -34.17 -3.81 -1.02
CA GLY A 863 -35.53 -4.17 -1.42
C GLY A 863 -35.92 -5.63 -1.15
N ASP A 864 -35.11 -6.40 -0.40
CA ASP A 864 -35.42 -7.79 -0.05
C ASP A 864 -36.21 -7.86 1.27
N THR A 865 -37.44 -7.37 1.23
CA THR A 865 -38.32 -7.28 2.41
C THR A 865 -38.86 -8.64 2.83
N ASP A 866 -39.06 -9.58 1.91
CA ASP A 866 -39.64 -10.90 2.21
C ASP A 866 -38.67 -11.80 2.96
N THR A 867 -37.41 -11.86 2.53
CA THR A 867 -36.36 -12.60 3.25
C THR A 867 -36.16 -11.99 4.63
N SER A 868 -36.09 -10.65 4.70
CA SER A 868 -35.91 -9.93 5.97
C SER A 868 -37.06 -10.18 6.95
N ARG A 869 -38.31 -10.15 6.46
CA ARG A 869 -39.51 -10.51 7.23
C ARG A 869 -39.42 -11.93 7.80
N ARG A 870 -39.02 -12.92 7.00
CA ARG A 870 -38.88 -14.33 7.46
C ARG A 870 -37.80 -14.49 8.53
N ILE A 871 -36.69 -13.78 8.40
CA ILE A 871 -35.61 -13.80 9.41
C ILE A 871 -36.08 -13.15 10.71
N LEU A 872 -36.75 -11.98 10.66
CA LEU A 872 -37.30 -11.35 11.86
C LEU A 872 -38.33 -12.24 12.57
N LEU A 873 -39.22 -12.91 11.82
CA LEU A 873 -40.16 -13.88 12.39
C LEU A 873 -39.46 -15.09 13.02
N THR A 874 -38.29 -15.48 12.50
CA THR A 874 -37.47 -16.56 13.06
C THR A 874 -36.84 -16.10 14.38
N PHE A 875 -36.21 -14.93 14.41
CA PHE A 875 -35.59 -14.39 15.63
C PHE A 875 -36.60 -14.03 16.72
N ALA A 876 -37.78 -13.55 16.35
CA ALA A 876 -38.87 -13.26 17.28
C ALA A 876 -39.30 -14.49 18.10
N GLN A 877 -39.19 -15.70 17.53
CA GLN A 877 -39.50 -16.94 18.25
C GLN A 877 -38.51 -17.26 19.38
N PHE A 878 -37.31 -16.68 19.34
CA PHE A 878 -36.29 -16.92 20.36
C PHE A 878 -36.35 -15.94 21.53
N GLU A 879 -37.25 -14.96 21.52
CA GLU A 879 -37.40 -14.03 22.65
C GLU A 879 -37.82 -14.79 23.91
N ASP A 880 -37.02 -14.65 24.97
CA ASP A 880 -37.35 -15.11 26.31
C ASP A 880 -36.99 -14.01 27.32
N ARG A 881 -37.99 -13.50 28.04
CA ARG A 881 -37.84 -12.51 29.12
C ARG A 881 -36.94 -11.32 28.75
N GLY A 882 -37.17 -10.77 27.56
CA GLY A 882 -36.46 -9.62 27.00
C GLY A 882 -35.11 -9.91 26.35
N THR A 883 -34.66 -11.17 26.32
CA THR A 883 -33.38 -11.56 25.70
C THR A 883 -33.58 -12.22 24.34
N LEU A 884 -32.59 -12.05 23.46
CA LEU A 884 -32.44 -12.82 22.22
C LEU A 884 -31.09 -13.55 22.24
N PRO A 885 -30.95 -14.70 21.54
CA PRO A 885 -29.67 -15.38 21.40
C PRO A 885 -28.61 -14.48 20.74
N ASN A 886 -27.42 -14.44 21.32
CA ASN A 886 -26.26 -13.81 20.70
C ASN A 886 -25.67 -14.72 19.60
N MET A 887 -25.60 -16.03 19.88
CA MET A 887 -25.11 -17.04 18.96
C MET A 887 -26.04 -18.25 18.96
N ILE A 888 -26.28 -18.82 17.79
CA ILE A 888 -27.01 -20.07 17.64
C ILE A 888 -26.05 -21.11 17.05
N ARG A 889 -25.89 -22.27 17.72
CA ARG A 889 -25.04 -23.37 17.25
C ARG A 889 -25.88 -24.61 17.01
N GLY A 890 -26.19 -24.92 15.75
CA GLY A 890 -27.17 -25.96 15.45
C GLY A 890 -28.51 -25.59 16.09
N SER A 891 -29.02 -26.38 17.03
CA SER A 891 -30.23 -26.09 17.80
C SER A 891 -30.00 -25.37 19.14
N ASP A 892 -28.75 -25.17 19.56
CA ASP A 892 -28.41 -24.51 20.83
C ASP A 892 -28.50 -22.99 20.69
N CYS A 893 -29.42 -22.38 21.44
CA CYS A 893 -29.64 -20.94 21.54
C CYS A 893 -29.45 -20.40 22.98
N SER A 894 -28.68 -21.13 23.80
CA SER A 894 -28.44 -20.80 25.21
C SER A 894 -27.58 -19.55 25.42
N ASN A 895 -26.67 -19.24 24.49
CA ASN A 895 -25.86 -18.03 24.56
C ASN A 895 -26.73 -16.80 24.29
N ARG A 896 -26.97 -16.01 25.33
CA ARG A 896 -27.79 -14.80 25.34
C ARG A 896 -27.02 -13.61 25.91
N ASP A 897 -25.69 -13.65 25.86
CA ASP A 897 -24.80 -12.62 26.41
C ASP A 897 -24.71 -11.42 25.47
N THR A 898 -25.81 -10.69 25.35
CA THR A 898 -25.94 -9.53 24.46
C THR A 898 -26.98 -8.54 25.00
N SER A 899 -26.61 -7.27 25.05
CA SER A 899 -27.48 -6.12 25.35
C SER A 899 -27.99 -5.44 24.09
N ASP A 900 -27.30 -5.62 22.96
CA ASP A 900 -27.58 -4.94 21.71
C ASP A 900 -28.40 -5.77 20.72
N ALA A 901 -28.36 -7.10 20.72
CA ALA A 901 -29.16 -7.90 19.78
C ALA A 901 -30.67 -7.62 19.89
N PRO A 902 -31.30 -7.59 21.09
CA PRO A 902 -32.70 -7.19 21.21
C PRO A 902 -32.96 -5.77 20.71
N LEU A 903 -32.01 -4.84 20.87
CA LEU A 903 -32.18 -3.47 20.41
C LEU A 903 -32.01 -3.32 18.89
N TRP A 904 -31.09 -4.06 18.27
CA TRP A 904 -30.98 -4.17 16.81
C TRP A 904 -32.23 -4.82 16.20
N PHE A 905 -32.93 -5.69 16.92
CA PHE A 905 -34.22 -6.23 16.49
C PHE A 905 -35.28 -5.12 16.35
N PHE A 906 -35.30 -4.11 17.23
CA PHE A 906 -36.13 -2.92 17.03
C PHE A 906 -35.71 -2.14 15.78
N THR A 907 -34.41 -1.89 15.60
CA THR A 907 -33.92 -1.11 14.46
C THR A 907 -34.26 -1.79 13.12
N ALA A 908 -34.03 -3.10 13.00
CA ALA A 908 -34.37 -3.87 11.80
C ALA A 908 -35.90 -3.93 11.57
N THR A 909 -36.69 -4.05 12.64
CA THR A 909 -38.15 -4.00 12.54
C THR A 909 -38.63 -2.61 12.09
N ALA A 910 -38.03 -1.54 12.60
CA ALA A 910 -38.34 -0.17 12.20
C ALA A 910 -37.98 0.09 10.73
N ASP A 911 -36.84 -0.43 10.27
CA ASP A 911 -36.44 -0.36 8.87
C ASP A 911 -37.43 -1.12 7.97
N LEU A 912 -37.89 -2.32 8.37
CA LEU A 912 -38.90 -3.09 7.62
C LEU A 912 -40.26 -2.37 7.60
N VAL A 913 -40.74 -1.88 8.75
CA VAL A 913 -42.01 -1.13 8.86
C VAL A 913 -41.97 0.14 8.01
N ARG A 914 -40.83 0.82 7.93
CA ARG A 914 -40.66 1.98 7.03
C ARG A 914 -40.79 1.58 5.56
N ALA A 915 -40.35 0.38 5.19
CA ALA A 915 -40.39 -0.13 3.82
C ALA A 915 -41.76 -0.72 3.42
N THR A 916 -42.47 -1.39 4.34
CA THR A 916 -43.69 -2.18 4.03
C THR A 916 -44.95 -1.73 4.77
N GLY A 917 -44.83 -0.79 5.71
CA GLY A 917 -45.93 -0.33 6.56
C GLY A 917 -46.06 -1.11 7.87
N PRO A 918 -46.96 -0.71 8.78
CA PRO A 918 -47.01 -1.21 10.16
C PRO A 918 -47.67 -2.59 10.31
N ALA A 919 -48.24 -3.17 9.25
CA ALA A 919 -48.97 -4.45 9.30
C ALA A 919 -48.10 -5.62 9.80
N PHE A 920 -46.77 -5.56 9.57
CA PHE A 920 -45.82 -6.53 10.09
C PHE A 920 -45.88 -6.67 11.63
N LEU A 921 -46.22 -5.59 12.35
CA LEU A 921 -46.28 -5.60 13.82
C LEU A 921 -47.40 -6.49 14.38
N ASP A 922 -48.41 -6.79 13.56
CA ASP A 922 -49.56 -7.65 13.92
C ASP A 922 -49.35 -9.12 13.57
N GLU A 923 -48.27 -9.45 12.87
CA GLU A 923 -47.95 -10.83 12.53
C GLU A 923 -47.49 -11.63 13.74
N SER A 924 -47.82 -12.92 13.76
CA SER A 924 -47.53 -13.80 14.88
C SER A 924 -46.24 -14.59 14.69
N ALA A 925 -45.39 -14.58 15.72
CA ALA A 925 -44.21 -15.41 15.86
C ALA A 925 -44.20 -16.04 17.26
N GLY A 926 -44.00 -17.36 17.35
CA GLY A 926 -44.03 -18.06 18.64
C GLY A 926 -45.37 -17.91 19.40
N GLY A 927 -46.47 -17.72 18.67
CA GLY A 927 -47.81 -17.55 19.24
C GLY A 927 -48.13 -16.13 19.76
N ARG A 928 -47.22 -15.14 19.57
CA ARG A 928 -47.41 -13.75 20.00
C ARG A 928 -47.24 -12.80 18.81
N PRO A 929 -48.00 -11.68 18.74
CA PRO A 929 -47.77 -10.66 17.73
C PRO A 929 -46.41 -9.97 17.95
N ILE A 930 -45.73 -9.55 16.88
CA ILE A 930 -44.43 -8.86 16.95
C ILE A 930 -44.48 -7.66 17.93
N ARG A 931 -45.55 -6.88 17.91
CA ARG A 931 -45.74 -5.75 18.85
C ARG A 931 -45.67 -6.16 20.32
N ALA A 932 -46.24 -7.31 20.68
CA ALA A 932 -46.20 -7.81 22.06
C ALA A 932 -44.80 -8.32 22.44
N ILE A 933 -44.05 -8.87 21.50
CA ILE A 933 -42.66 -9.29 21.71
C ILE A 933 -41.77 -8.08 21.95
N LEU A 934 -41.91 -7.02 21.14
CA LEU A 934 -41.22 -5.74 21.36
C LEU A 934 -41.59 -5.13 22.73
N GLY A 935 -42.87 -5.16 23.11
CA GLY A 935 -43.32 -4.73 24.44
C GLY A 935 -42.69 -5.55 25.58
N SER A 936 -42.55 -6.87 25.41
CA SER A 936 -41.87 -7.75 26.38
C SER A 936 -40.43 -7.32 26.59
N ILE A 937 -39.69 -7.01 25.52
CA ILE A 937 -38.30 -6.58 25.62
C ILE A 937 -38.17 -5.27 26.41
N ILE A 938 -39.00 -4.27 26.11
CA ILE A 938 -39.00 -3.00 26.87
C ILE A 938 -39.27 -3.24 28.35
N ALA A 939 -40.31 -4.02 28.69
CA ALA A 939 -40.69 -4.27 30.07
C ALA A 939 -39.57 -4.98 30.87
N HIS A 940 -38.87 -5.93 30.26
CA HIS A 940 -37.76 -6.64 30.91
C HIS A 940 -36.47 -5.82 30.95
N TYR A 941 -36.20 -4.94 29.97
CA TYR A 941 -35.11 -3.97 30.10
C TYR A 941 -35.37 -3.00 31.25
N GLN A 942 -36.62 -2.61 31.49
CA GLN A 942 -36.97 -1.72 32.60
C GLN A 942 -36.91 -2.41 33.97
N SER A 943 -37.42 -3.64 34.06
CA SER A 943 -37.52 -4.38 35.33
C SER A 943 -36.31 -5.25 35.67
N GLY A 944 -35.46 -5.54 34.67
CA GLY A 944 -34.30 -6.41 34.78
C GLY A 944 -34.46 -7.71 33.96
N THR A 945 -33.49 -7.99 33.10
CA THR A 945 -33.39 -9.26 32.38
C THR A 945 -32.66 -10.32 33.23
N PRO A 946 -32.84 -11.63 32.94
CA PRO A 946 -32.16 -12.69 33.69
C PRO A 946 -30.63 -12.63 33.65
N ASN A 947 -30.06 -11.99 32.62
CA ASN A 947 -28.62 -11.84 32.40
C ASN A 947 -28.08 -10.47 32.87
N GLY A 948 -28.86 -9.68 33.62
CA GLY A 948 -28.35 -8.51 34.36
C GLY A 948 -28.52 -7.14 33.68
N ILE A 949 -29.21 -7.06 32.55
CA ILE A 949 -29.51 -5.79 31.84
C ILE A 949 -30.70 -5.13 32.54
N HIS A 950 -30.60 -3.84 32.85
CA HIS A 950 -31.68 -3.10 33.49
C HIS A 950 -31.56 -1.59 33.26
N THR A 951 -32.64 -0.83 33.36
CA THR A 951 -32.59 0.64 33.28
C THR A 951 -32.34 1.28 34.64
N ASP A 952 -31.53 2.34 34.68
CA ASP A 952 -31.47 3.28 35.81
C ASP A 952 -32.75 4.15 35.84
N PRO A 953 -33.58 4.12 36.90
CA PRO A 953 -34.83 4.86 36.96
C PRO A 953 -34.69 6.38 36.79
N ALA A 954 -33.57 6.96 37.26
CA ALA A 954 -33.36 8.40 37.24
C ALA A 954 -33.01 8.90 35.83
N SER A 955 -32.01 8.29 35.20
CA SER A 955 -31.54 8.67 33.87
C SER A 955 -32.29 8.00 32.71
N ALA A 956 -33.01 6.91 32.98
CA ALA A 956 -33.56 5.95 32.03
C ALA A 956 -32.53 5.24 31.13
N LEU A 957 -31.23 5.35 31.44
CA LEU A 957 -30.15 4.68 30.71
C LEU A 957 -30.11 3.19 31.04
N VAL A 958 -29.71 2.37 30.09
CA VAL A 958 -29.60 0.91 30.21
C VAL A 958 -28.20 0.54 30.69
N PHE A 959 -28.14 -0.14 31.83
CA PHE A 959 -26.95 -0.81 32.33
C PHE A 959 -26.67 -2.07 31.50
N SER A 960 -25.41 -2.26 31.11
CA SER A 960 -24.92 -3.41 30.36
C SER A 960 -23.79 -4.10 31.13
N PRO A 961 -23.86 -5.43 31.33
CA PRO A 961 -22.73 -6.22 31.83
C PRO A 961 -21.51 -6.13 30.90
N SER A 962 -20.32 -6.42 31.43
CA SER A 962 -19.11 -6.49 30.61
C SER A 962 -19.27 -7.54 29.50
N HIS A 963 -18.86 -7.19 28.27
CA HIS A 963 -18.87 -8.05 27.07
C HIS A 963 -20.23 -8.30 26.41
N PHE A 964 -21.28 -7.57 26.77
CA PHE A 964 -22.61 -7.77 26.18
C PHE A 964 -22.87 -6.86 24.96
N THR A 965 -21.94 -6.02 24.56
CA THR A 965 -22.08 -5.19 23.36
C THR A 965 -21.34 -5.81 22.19
N TRP A 966 -21.38 -5.20 21.00
CA TRP A 966 -20.58 -5.63 19.84
C TRP A 966 -19.08 -5.69 20.10
N MET A 967 -18.60 -5.07 21.18
CA MET A 967 -17.24 -5.21 21.68
C MET A 967 -17.14 -6.33 22.73
N ASP A 968 -17.38 -7.58 22.35
CA ASP A 968 -17.67 -8.72 23.23
C ASP A 968 -16.46 -9.61 23.62
N THR A 969 -15.23 -9.15 23.39
CA THR A 969 -14.05 -9.97 23.72
C THR A 969 -13.93 -10.29 25.20
N ASN A 970 -14.01 -11.58 25.56
CA ASN A 970 -13.86 -12.09 26.92
C ASN A 970 -12.70 -13.12 27.06
N HIS A 971 -12.26 -13.32 28.31
CA HIS A 971 -11.20 -14.25 28.71
C HIS A 971 -9.91 -14.20 27.83
N PRO A 972 -9.11 -13.10 27.88
CA PRO A 972 -9.26 -11.95 28.76
C PRO A 972 -10.32 -10.96 28.27
N ALA A 973 -10.85 -10.16 29.20
CA ALA A 973 -11.68 -9.02 28.90
C ALA A 973 -10.88 -8.00 28.08
N GLY A 974 -10.99 -8.07 26.75
CA GLY A 974 -10.21 -7.21 25.84
C GLY A 974 -10.70 -5.76 25.93
N THR A 975 -12.00 -5.57 26.08
CA THR A 975 -12.65 -4.24 26.05
C THR A 975 -13.67 -4.16 27.19
N PRO A 976 -13.22 -4.04 28.45
CA PRO A 976 -14.14 -4.04 29.59
C PRO A 976 -14.99 -2.76 29.58
N ARG A 977 -16.29 -2.89 29.27
CA ARG A 977 -17.27 -1.79 29.15
C ARG A 977 -18.51 -2.06 29.99
N GLU A 978 -18.32 -2.38 31.26
CA GLU A 978 -19.41 -2.54 32.22
C GLU A 978 -19.96 -1.17 32.65
N GLY A 979 -21.28 -0.98 32.56
CA GLY A 979 -21.94 0.28 32.92
C GLY A 979 -22.90 0.74 31.84
N TYR A 980 -22.71 1.96 31.31
CA TYR A 980 -23.60 2.55 30.31
C TYR A 980 -22.85 2.86 28.99
N PRO A 981 -22.64 1.86 28.11
CA PRO A 981 -22.06 2.07 26.78
C PRO A 981 -22.92 2.97 25.90
N ILE A 982 -22.32 3.95 25.21
CA ILE A 982 -23.06 4.99 24.46
C ILE A 982 -23.94 4.43 23.34
N GLU A 983 -23.50 3.41 22.61
CA GLU A 983 -24.27 2.80 21.52
C GLU A 983 -25.50 2.07 22.03
N ILE A 984 -25.44 1.46 23.22
CA ILE A 984 -26.60 0.83 23.86
C ILE A 984 -27.65 1.89 24.19
N GLN A 985 -27.22 3.07 24.65
CA GLN A 985 -28.15 4.17 24.95
C GLN A 985 -28.79 4.73 23.67
N ALA A 986 -28.02 4.85 22.59
CA ALA A 986 -28.52 5.29 21.29
C ALA A 986 -29.54 4.30 20.70
N LEU A 987 -29.25 2.99 20.77
CA LEU A 987 -30.14 1.93 20.34
C LEU A 987 -31.41 1.87 21.20
N TRP A 988 -31.28 2.06 22.53
CA TRP A 988 -32.40 2.12 23.45
C TRP A 988 -33.31 3.32 23.19
N HIS A 989 -32.73 4.50 22.97
CA HIS A 989 -33.46 5.67 22.52
C HIS A 989 -34.28 5.36 21.26
N ALA A 990 -33.67 4.77 20.23
CA ALA A 990 -34.36 4.43 18.99
C ALA A 990 -35.49 3.41 19.18
N ALA A 991 -35.29 2.40 20.03
CA ALA A 991 -36.31 1.42 20.37
C ALA A 991 -37.53 2.07 21.06
N LEU A 992 -37.28 2.95 22.03
CA LEU A 992 -38.32 3.71 22.73
C LEU A 992 -39.05 4.69 21.81
N SER A 993 -38.33 5.41 20.94
CA SER A 993 -38.94 6.30 19.94
C SER A 993 -39.83 5.55 18.96
N PHE A 994 -39.37 4.38 18.49
CA PHE A 994 -40.16 3.52 17.61
C PHE A 994 -41.45 3.04 18.28
N MET A 995 -41.36 2.57 19.53
CA MET A 995 -42.53 2.12 20.29
C MET A 995 -43.45 3.25 20.73
N GLY A 996 -42.93 4.45 21.00
CA GLY A 996 -43.75 5.64 21.23
C GLY A 996 -44.60 6.02 20.00
N THR A 997 -44.11 5.71 18.80
CA THR A 997 -44.80 6.02 17.53
C THR A 997 -45.74 4.89 17.08
N HIS A 998 -45.31 3.62 17.19
CA HIS A 998 -45.99 2.46 16.61
C HIS A 998 -46.44 1.39 17.63
N GLY A 999 -45.98 1.49 18.87
CA GLY A 999 -46.24 0.52 19.94
C GLY A 999 -47.51 0.76 20.74
N GLY A 1000 -48.10 1.97 20.67
CA GLY A 1000 -49.32 2.33 21.39
C GLY A 1000 -49.12 2.70 22.87
N ASP A 1001 -47.88 2.87 23.32
CA ASP A 1001 -47.53 3.32 24.67
C ASP A 1001 -46.86 4.72 24.64
N PRO A 1002 -47.60 5.79 24.98
CA PRO A 1002 -47.05 7.14 25.02
C PRO A 1002 -45.91 7.35 26.03
N SER A 1003 -45.78 6.49 27.04
CA SER A 1003 -44.72 6.61 28.05
C SER A 1003 -43.33 6.36 27.45
N CYS A 1004 -43.25 5.53 26.40
CA CYS A 1004 -42.01 5.26 25.68
C CYS A 1004 -41.42 6.54 25.05
N ALA A 1005 -42.25 7.44 24.51
CA ALA A 1005 -41.78 8.70 23.95
C ALA A 1005 -41.18 9.63 25.01
N GLN A 1006 -41.76 9.65 26.22
CA GLN A 1006 -41.22 10.43 27.34
C GLN A 1006 -39.90 9.85 27.87
N LEU A 1007 -39.79 8.52 27.90
CA LEU A 1007 -38.54 7.83 28.26
C LEU A 1007 -37.44 8.10 27.23
N ALA A 1008 -37.75 8.06 25.93
CA ALA A 1008 -36.79 8.40 24.87
C ALA A 1008 -36.23 9.81 25.07
N LEU A 1009 -37.10 10.80 25.33
CA LEU A 1009 -36.66 12.17 25.61
C LEU A 1009 -35.74 12.24 26.84
N ARG A 1010 -36.05 11.47 27.90
CA ARG A 1010 -35.21 11.40 29.09
C ARG A 1010 -33.83 10.81 28.78
N VAL A 1011 -33.78 9.72 28.02
CA VAL A 1011 -32.51 9.10 27.57
C VAL A 1011 -31.67 10.10 26.78
N ALA A 1012 -32.25 10.81 25.81
CA ALA A 1012 -31.56 11.83 25.03
C ALA A 1012 -30.99 12.96 25.93
N ASN A 1013 -31.77 13.45 26.89
CA ASN A 1013 -31.32 14.47 27.85
C ASN A 1013 -30.19 13.94 28.76
N SER A 1014 -30.25 12.68 29.19
CA SER A 1014 -29.20 12.03 29.97
C SER A 1014 -27.90 11.88 29.16
N ILE A 1015 -27.99 11.53 27.87
CA ILE A 1015 -26.83 11.49 26.96
C ILE A 1015 -26.20 12.88 26.84
N GLU A 1016 -27.00 13.91 26.59
CA GLU A 1016 -26.53 15.29 26.41
C GLU A 1016 -25.88 15.90 27.67
N SER A 1017 -26.20 15.37 28.85
CA SER A 1017 -25.72 15.87 30.15
C SER A 1017 -24.57 15.05 30.75
N LEU A 1018 -24.59 13.72 30.66
CA LEU A 1018 -23.64 12.85 31.40
C LEU A 1018 -22.42 12.42 30.58
N PHE A 1019 -22.59 12.16 29.28
CA PHE A 1019 -21.52 11.65 28.40
C PHE A 1019 -20.50 12.66 27.85
N PRO A 1020 -20.77 13.98 27.72
CA PRO A 1020 -19.87 14.85 26.95
C PRO A 1020 -18.49 14.99 27.55
N HIS A 1021 -17.45 14.93 26.72
CA HIS A 1021 -16.09 15.24 27.10
C HIS A 1021 -15.97 16.74 27.41
N PRO A 1022 -15.50 17.16 28.61
CA PRO A 1022 -15.55 18.56 29.04
C PRO A 1022 -14.78 19.53 28.14
N ALA A 1023 -13.69 19.09 27.52
CA ALA A 1023 -12.81 19.93 26.73
C ALA A 1023 -13.07 19.85 25.21
N GLU A 1024 -13.55 18.72 24.71
CA GLU A 1024 -13.63 18.44 23.26
C GLU A 1024 -15.07 18.26 22.76
N GLY A 1025 -16.06 18.11 23.65
CA GLY A 1025 -17.49 18.10 23.32
C GLY A 1025 -18.04 16.83 22.67
N TRP A 1026 -17.18 15.91 22.20
CA TRP A 1026 -17.58 14.55 21.77
C TRP A 1026 -17.97 13.68 22.98
N LEU A 1027 -18.60 12.52 22.75
CA LEU A 1027 -19.19 11.71 23.83
C LEU A 1027 -18.26 10.62 24.32
N ALA A 1028 -18.16 10.45 25.65
CA ALA A 1028 -17.51 9.30 26.26
C ALA A 1028 -18.06 7.98 25.69
N ASP A 1029 -17.21 6.98 25.61
CA ASP A 1029 -17.59 5.70 25.05
C ASP A 1029 -18.42 4.87 26.03
N CYS A 1030 -18.10 4.97 27.32
CA CYS A 1030 -18.85 4.32 28.39
C CYS A 1030 -18.85 5.17 29.66
N LEU A 1031 -19.99 5.19 30.36
CA LEU A 1031 -20.00 5.55 31.78
C LEU A 1031 -19.81 4.27 32.59
N HIS A 1032 -18.57 4.04 33.05
CA HIS A 1032 -18.16 2.84 33.75
C HIS A 1032 -18.76 2.79 35.15
N ALA A 1033 -19.45 1.71 35.47
CA ALA A 1033 -20.09 1.53 36.77
C ALA A 1033 -20.30 0.04 37.05
N PRO A 1034 -20.09 -0.45 38.29
CA PRO A 1034 -20.56 -1.76 38.69
C PRO A 1034 -22.10 -1.82 38.70
N SER A 1035 -22.64 -3.02 38.51
CA SER A 1035 -24.09 -3.26 38.58
C SER A 1035 -24.73 -2.64 39.84
N GLY A 1036 -25.87 -1.96 39.65
CA GLY A 1036 -26.61 -1.25 40.70
C GLY A 1036 -26.13 0.17 41.01
N THR A 1037 -25.05 0.65 40.38
CA THR A 1037 -24.58 2.03 40.52
C THR A 1037 -25.34 2.97 39.57
N PRO A 1038 -26.01 4.04 40.05
CA PRO A 1038 -26.71 4.98 39.17
C PRO A 1038 -25.78 5.69 38.17
N ALA A 1039 -26.28 6.00 36.97
CA ALA A 1039 -25.49 6.61 35.91
C ALA A 1039 -24.86 7.97 36.29
N ALA A 1040 -25.51 8.73 37.18
CA ALA A 1040 -24.99 10.01 37.69
C ALA A 1040 -23.75 9.85 38.58
N LEU A 1041 -23.46 8.65 39.09
CA LEU A 1041 -22.29 8.33 39.91
C LEU A 1041 -21.25 7.51 39.13
N ALA A 1042 -21.54 7.17 37.88
CA ALA A 1042 -20.65 6.41 37.01
C ALA A 1042 -19.41 7.23 36.61
N SER A 1043 -18.32 6.51 36.36
CA SER A 1043 -17.06 7.13 35.92
C SER A 1043 -17.03 7.23 34.40
N ARG A 1044 -17.02 8.47 33.91
CA ARG A 1044 -16.91 8.76 32.47
C ARG A 1044 -15.48 8.50 31.98
N ASP A 1045 -15.33 7.78 30.87
CA ASP A 1045 -14.04 7.62 30.20
C ASP A 1045 -13.73 8.68 29.14
N ASP A 1046 -12.49 8.68 28.66
CA ASP A 1046 -11.99 9.55 27.59
C ASP A 1046 -11.42 8.74 26.39
N HIS A 1047 -11.93 7.53 26.19
CA HIS A 1047 -11.61 6.71 25.02
C HIS A 1047 -12.37 7.20 23.78
N LEU A 1048 -11.66 7.78 22.81
CA LEU A 1048 -12.26 8.15 21.53
C LEU A 1048 -12.51 6.91 20.67
N ARG A 1049 -13.78 6.53 20.54
CA ARG A 1049 -14.27 5.33 19.82
C ARG A 1049 -15.42 5.70 18.88
N PRO A 1050 -15.70 4.89 17.83
CA PRO A 1050 -16.72 5.23 16.83
C PRO A 1050 -18.16 5.04 17.32
N ASN A 1051 -18.37 4.43 18.50
CA ASN A 1051 -19.70 4.08 19.04
C ASN A 1051 -20.64 5.29 19.19
N GLN A 1052 -20.10 6.46 19.48
CA GLN A 1052 -20.86 7.71 19.56
C GLN A 1052 -21.52 8.13 18.23
N LEU A 1053 -21.08 7.61 17.09
CA LEU A 1053 -21.74 7.84 15.80
C LEU A 1053 -23.19 7.34 15.83
N PHE A 1054 -23.48 6.25 16.55
CA PHE A 1054 -24.84 5.75 16.70
C PHE A 1054 -25.77 6.73 17.41
N ALA A 1055 -25.25 7.55 18.32
CA ALA A 1055 -26.04 8.59 18.97
C ALA A 1055 -26.54 9.64 17.95
N VAL A 1056 -25.77 9.92 16.90
CA VAL A 1056 -26.17 10.79 15.79
C VAL A 1056 -27.09 10.06 14.82
N THR A 1057 -26.67 8.89 14.30
CA THR A 1057 -27.40 8.19 13.23
C THR A 1057 -28.73 7.60 13.68
N LEU A 1058 -28.90 7.32 14.98
CA LEU A 1058 -30.16 6.86 15.58
C LEU A 1058 -30.96 7.98 16.27
N GLY A 1059 -30.52 9.24 16.13
CA GLY A 1059 -31.27 10.43 16.54
C GLY A 1059 -31.31 10.71 18.04
N ALA A 1060 -30.44 10.09 18.85
CA ALA A 1060 -30.33 10.37 20.28
C ALA A 1060 -29.65 11.72 20.58
N VAL A 1061 -28.81 12.20 19.66
CA VAL A 1061 -28.19 13.53 19.66
C VAL A 1061 -28.78 14.34 18.51
N SER A 1062 -29.53 15.39 18.85
CA SER A 1062 -30.10 16.35 17.90
C SER A 1062 -29.38 17.70 17.92
N ASN A 1063 -28.47 17.91 18.86
CA ASN A 1063 -27.68 19.13 18.95
C ASN A 1063 -26.64 19.18 17.79
N PRO A 1064 -26.74 20.15 16.87
CA PRO A 1064 -25.88 20.18 15.68
C PRO A 1064 -24.41 20.43 16.01
N VAL A 1065 -24.11 21.19 17.08
CA VAL A 1065 -22.72 21.44 17.52
C VAL A 1065 -22.11 20.15 18.04
N ARG A 1066 -22.87 19.38 18.81
CA ARG A 1066 -22.43 18.09 19.36
C ARG A 1066 -22.24 17.05 18.27
N ALA A 1067 -23.19 16.96 17.33
CA ALA A 1067 -23.08 16.09 16.17
C ALA A 1067 -21.82 16.41 15.35
N ALA A 1068 -21.53 17.69 15.12
CA ALA A 1068 -20.30 18.12 14.46
C ALA A 1068 -19.03 17.71 15.23
N ALA A 1069 -19.01 17.89 16.55
CA ALA A 1069 -17.89 17.48 17.40
C ALA A 1069 -17.64 15.95 17.32
N ILE A 1070 -18.70 15.15 17.38
CA ILE A 1070 -18.66 13.69 17.23
C ILE A 1070 -18.06 13.29 15.87
N ILE A 1071 -18.55 13.89 14.78
CA ILE A 1071 -18.11 13.58 13.41
C ILE A 1071 -16.63 13.94 13.20
N LEU A 1072 -16.22 15.14 13.65
CA LEU A 1072 -14.84 15.58 13.54
C LEU A 1072 -13.90 14.69 14.35
N ALA A 1073 -14.27 14.32 15.57
CA ALA A 1073 -13.47 13.41 16.40
C ALA A 1073 -13.37 12.01 15.76
N CYS A 1074 -14.49 11.44 15.28
CA CYS A 1074 -14.48 10.12 14.64
C CYS A 1074 -13.75 10.10 13.28
N SER A 1075 -13.56 11.25 12.63
CA SER A 1075 -12.73 11.34 11.42
C SER A 1075 -11.25 11.01 11.69
N GLU A 1076 -10.77 11.13 12.94
CA GLU A 1076 -9.45 10.67 13.38
C GLU A 1076 -9.30 9.14 13.34
N LEU A 1077 -10.43 8.41 13.35
CA LEU A 1077 -10.44 6.95 13.37
C LEU A 1077 -10.46 6.34 11.96
N LEU A 1078 -10.76 7.14 10.93
CA LEU A 1078 -10.92 6.65 9.56
C LEU A 1078 -9.60 6.09 9.00
N VAL A 1079 -9.66 4.91 8.40
CA VAL A 1079 -8.60 4.31 7.59
C VAL A 1079 -9.22 3.82 6.27
N PRO A 1080 -8.43 3.45 5.24
CA PRO A 1080 -9.00 2.99 3.98
C PRO A 1080 -9.97 1.80 4.16
N GLY A 1081 -11.24 2.00 3.85
CA GLY A 1081 -12.29 0.99 3.88
C GLY A 1081 -12.79 0.57 5.27
N ALA A 1082 -12.31 1.19 6.36
CA ALA A 1082 -12.66 0.83 7.72
C ALA A 1082 -12.52 2.00 8.72
N ILE A 1083 -12.99 1.83 9.94
CA ILE A 1083 -12.83 2.82 11.04
C ILE A 1083 -12.22 2.14 12.27
N ARG A 1084 -11.15 2.72 12.82
CA ARG A 1084 -10.49 2.24 14.04
C ARG A 1084 -11.48 2.18 15.20
N THR A 1085 -11.37 1.13 16.00
CA THR A 1085 -12.19 0.94 17.21
C THR A 1085 -11.76 1.80 18.39
N LEU A 1086 -10.54 2.32 18.36
CA LEU A 1086 -9.94 3.17 19.39
C LEU A 1086 -8.93 4.13 18.75
N ALA A 1087 -8.94 5.39 19.18
CA ALA A 1087 -7.96 6.38 18.73
C ALA A 1087 -6.56 6.08 19.28
N ASP A 1088 -5.55 6.48 18.53
CA ASP A 1088 -4.16 6.35 18.91
C ASP A 1088 -3.71 7.54 19.78
N ARG A 1089 -4.20 7.57 21.03
CA ARG A 1089 -4.00 8.69 21.96
C ARG A 1089 -3.76 8.19 23.39
N PRO A 1090 -3.01 8.94 24.22
CA PRO A 1090 -3.04 8.75 25.67
C PRO A 1090 -4.45 9.02 26.21
N VAL A 1091 -4.80 8.29 27.27
CA VAL A 1091 -6.08 8.44 27.98
C VAL A 1091 -5.85 8.68 29.47
N SER A 1092 -6.84 9.29 30.11
CA SER A 1092 -6.85 9.57 31.55
C SER A 1092 -7.54 8.46 32.33
N PHE A 1093 -8.56 7.83 31.73
CA PHE A 1093 -9.20 6.65 32.29
C PHE A 1093 -8.44 5.38 31.86
N PRO A 1094 -7.80 4.65 32.79
CA PRO A 1094 -6.99 3.48 32.43
C PRO A 1094 -7.87 2.30 31.98
N LEU A 1095 -7.46 1.60 30.91
CA LEU A 1095 -8.13 0.41 30.39
C LEU A 1095 -7.23 -0.84 30.47
N PRO A 1096 -7.13 -1.49 31.64
CA PRO A 1096 -6.24 -2.65 31.82
C PRO A 1096 -6.84 -3.92 31.21
N VAL A 1097 -6.02 -4.64 30.43
CA VAL A 1097 -6.32 -5.98 29.90
C VAL A 1097 -5.50 -6.99 30.69
N LEU A 1098 -6.18 -7.82 31.48
CA LEU A 1098 -5.56 -8.78 32.39
C LEU A 1098 -5.83 -10.22 31.94
N ARG A 1099 -4.79 -11.05 31.92
CA ARG A 1099 -4.91 -12.51 31.78
C ARG A 1099 -4.19 -13.19 32.94
N ASN A 1100 -4.92 -14.00 33.71
CA ASN A 1100 -4.39 -14.71 34.89
C ASN A 1100 -3.65 -13.78 35.88
N GLY A 1101 -4.16 -12.55 36.08
CA GLY A 1101 -3.54 -11.54 36.95
C GLY A 1101 -2.35 -10.78 36.34
N HIS A 1102 -1.93 -11.12 35.11
CA HIS A 1102 -0.86 -10.42 34.40
C HIS A 1102 -1.43 -9.37 33.45
N LEU A 1103 -0.89 -8.16 33.52
CA LEU A 1103 -1.22 -7.05 32.63
C LEU A 1103 -0.58 -7.24 31.25
N LEU A 1104 -1.40 -7.17 30.20
CA LEU A 1104 -0.98 -7.41 28.82
C LEU A 1104 -0.72 -6.13 28.02
N ASN A 1105 -1.32 -5.00 28.41
CA ASN A 1105 -1.22 -3.71 27.71
C ASN A 1105 -0.77 -2.58 28.64
N ASP A 1106 -0.44 -1.42 28.07
CA ASP A 1106 -0.37 -0.15 28.81
C ASP A 1106 -1.79 0.42 28.94
N PRO A 1107 -2.37 0.52 30.16
CA PRO A 1107 -3.73 1.00 30.35
C PRO A 1107 -3.94 2.48 29.99
N LEU A 1108 -2.88 3.30 30.02
CA LEU A 1108 -2.94 4.73 29.67
C LEU A 1108 -2.61 4.99 28.20
N HIS A 1109 -2.07 3.97 27.51
CA HIS A 1109 -1.87 3.94 26.07
C HIS A 1109 -2.49 2.68 25.44
N PRO A 1110 -3.81 2.50 25.52
CA PRO A 1110 -4.47 1.24 25.20
C PRO A 1110 -4.49 0.88 23.70
N PHE A 1111 -4.04 1.76 22.80
CA PHE A 1111 -4.06 1.51 21.35
C PHE A 1111 -3.15 0.35 20.94
N TRP A 1112 -3.73 -0.65 20.25
CA TRP A 1112 -3.08 -1.88 19.84
C TRP A 1112 -3.11 -2.04 18.31
N PRO A 1113 -2.00 -1.77 17.62
CA PRO A 1113 -2.01 -1.50 16.17
C PRO A 1113 -2.25 -2.71 15.26
N HIS A 1114 -1.87 -3.93 15.69
CA HIS A 1114 -1.81 -5.12 14.85
C HIS A 1114 -2.59 -6.31 15.42
N TYR A 1115 -3.37 -6.98 14.58
CA TYR A 1115 -4.13 -8.18 14.89
C TYR A 1115 -3.37 -9.45 14.43
N SER A 1116 -2.38 -9.86 15.21
CA SER A 1116 -1.57 -11.05 14.92
C SER A 1116 -1.05 -11.73 16.19
N GLY A 1117 -0.61 -12.98 16.05
CA GLY A 1117 -0.11 -13.80 17.16
C GLY A 1117 -1.22 -14.56 17.91
N ASP A 1118 -0.85 -15.05 19.09
CA ASP A 1118 -1.71 -15.85 19.97
C ASP A 1118 -3.07 -15.19 20.26
N GLU A 1119 -4.11 -16.02 20.40
CA GLU A 1119 -5.48 -15.54 20.57
C GLU A 1119 -5.65 -14.68 21.81
N ASP A 1120 -5.31 -15.23 22.96
CA ASP A 1120 -5.67 -14.63 24.24
C ASP A 1120 -4.71 -13.53 24.67
N THR A 1121 -3.45 -13.57 24.22
CA THR A 1121 -2.42 -12.60 24.64
C THR A 1121 -2.19 -11.48 23.63
N ARG A 1122 -2.64 -11.63 22.38
CA ARG A 1122 -2.39 -10.65 21.32
C ARG A 1122 -3.66 -10.27 20.56
N ARG A 1123 -4.34 -11.23 19.93
CA ARG A 1123 -5.49 -10.95 19.04
C ARG A 1123 -6.70 -10.41 19.79
N LYS A 1124 -7.14 -11.06 20.86
CA LYS A 1124 -8.25 -10.60 21.71
C LYS A 1124 -8.00 -9.20 22.30
N PRO A 1125 -6.82 -8.91 22.92
CA PRO A 1125 -6.48 -7.55 23.33
C PRO A 1125 -6.54 -6.52 22.19
N ALA A 1126 -6.15 -6.88 20.97
CA ALA A 1126 -6.18 -5.98 19.81
C ALA A 1126 -7.58 -5.74 19.24
N TYR A 1127 -8.47 -6.73 19.35
CA TYR A 1127 -9.69 -6.89 18.55
C TYR A 1127 -10.66 -5.69 18.54
N HIS A 1128 -10.73 -4.94 19.64
CA HIS A 1128 -11.40 -3.63 19.68
C HIS A 1128 -10.56 -2.53 20.33
N ASN A 1129 -9.25 -2.71 20.47
CA ASN A 1129 -8.38 -1.65 21.03
C ASN A 1129 -7.42 -1.08 20.00
N GLY A 1130 -7.68 -1.26 18.71
CA GLY A 1130 -6.87 -0.56 17.71
C GLY A 1130 -7.10 -1.05 16.29
N THR A 1131 -7.60 -2.27 16.10
CA THR A 1131 -8.11 -2.72 14.80
C THR A 1131 -9.16 -1.78 14.23
N ALA A 1132 -9.26 -1.74 12.91
CA ALA A 1132 -10.31 -1.04 12.21
C ALA A 1132 -11.36 -2.02 11.66
N TRP A 1133 -12.62 -1.62 11.71
CA TRP A 1133 -13.75 -2.44 11.28
C TRP A 1133 -14.45 -1.78 10.09
N PRO A 1134 -14.83 -2.54 9.04
CA PRO A 1134 -15.58 -1.97 7.92
C PRO A 1134 -17.05 -1.65 8.24
N TRP A 1135 -17.74 -2.42 9.08
CA TRP A 1135 -19.18 -2.21 9.33
C TRP A 1135 -19.59 -0.90 10.05
N PRO A 1136 -18.83 -0.33 11.01
CA PRO A 1136 -19.21 0.93 11.65
C PRO A 1136 -18.79 2.16 10.81
N MET A 1137 -17.86 2.00 9.86
CA MET A 1137 -17.38 3.09 9.00
C MET A 1137 -18.51 3.78 8.21
N PRO A 1138 -19.48 3.07 7.60
CA PRO A 1138 -20.64 3.69 6.98
C PRO A 1138 -21.45 4.62 7.89
N SER A 1139 -21.43 4.41 9.22
CA SER A 1139 -22.11 5.31 10.16
C SER A 1139 -21.47 6.70 10.21
N LEU A 1140 -20.17 6.82 9.93
CA LEU A 1140 -19.52 8.13 9.79
C LEU A 1140 -20.04 8.86 8.56
N ALA A 1141 -20.13 8.16 7.43
CA ALA A 1141 -20.71 8.71 6.20
C ALA A 1141 -22.18 9.12 6.38
N GLU A 1142 -22.99 8.28 7.05
CA GLU A 1142 -24.37 8.60 7.37
C GLU A 1142 -24.49 9.83 8.30
N ALA A 1143 -23.64 9.94 9.33
CA ALA A 1143 -23.62 11.08 10.24
C ALA A 1143 -23.28 12.40 9.51
N PHE A 1144 -22.33 12.36 8.55
CA PHE A 1144 -22.05 13.52 7.67
C PHE A 1144 -23.31 13.95 6.91
N LEU A 1145 -24.06 13.01 6.34
CA LEU A 1145 -25.29 13.31 5.58
C LEU A 1145 -26.40 13.91 6.47
N LEU A 1146 -26.53 13.43 7.70
CA LEU A 1146 -27.57 13.90 8.62
C LEU A 1146 -27.27 15.28 9.22
N SER A 1147 -26.00 15.64 9.35
CA SER A 1147 -25.59 16.85 10.09
C SER A 1147 -25.58 18.13 9.26
N ASN A 1148 -25.95 18.06 7.97
CA ASN A 1148 -25.95 19.20 7.02
C ASN A 1148 -24.65 20.03 7.06
N LEU A 1149 -23.52 19.41 7.41
CA LEU A 1149 -22.22 20.06 7.38
C LEU A 1149 -21.87 20.45 5.94
N PRO A 1150 -21.13 21.56 5.73
CA PRO A 1150 -20.62 21.91 4.41
C PRO A 1150 -19.87 20.74 3.79
N ASN A 1151 -20.11 20.48 2.49
CA ASN A 1151 -19.47 19.39 1.76
C ASN A 1151 -19.69 17.98 2.35
N SER A 1152 -20.80 17.76 3.08
CA SER A 1152 -21.18 16.47 3.65
C SER A 1152 -21.36 15.35 2.62
N LEU A 1153 -22.00 15.63 1.47
CA LEU A 1153 -22.28 14.62 0.46
C LEU A 1153 -21.00 14.02 -0.17
N PRO A 1154 -20.03 14.83 -0.68
CA PRO A 1154 -18.83 14.23 -1.23
C PRO A 1154 -17.89 13.66 -0.16
N ALA A 1155 -17.90 14.17 1.08
CA ALA A 1155 -17.16 13.56 2.19
C ALA A 1155 -17.71 12.16 2.53
N ALA A 1156 -19.03 12.03 2.65
CA ALA A 1156 -19.69 10.76 2.87
C ALA A 1156 -19.44 9.77 1.71
N ARG A 1157 -19.42 10.26 0.46
CA ARG A 1157 -19.06 9.45 -0.70
C ARG A 1157 -17.62 8.96 -0.64
N ALA A 1158 -16.66 9.85 -0.37
CA ALA A 1158 -15.24 9.51 -0.23
C ALA A 1158 -14.99 8.45 0.84
N ILE A 1159 -15.68 8.54 1.98
CA ILE A 1159 -15.62 7.55 3.06
C ILE A 1159 -16.04 6.16 2.53
N LEU A 1160 -17.19 6.05 1.84
CA LEU A 1160 -17.64 4.75 1.31
C LEU A 1160 -16.75 4.25 0.16
N ASP A 1161 -16.31 5.14 -0.72
CA ASP A 1161 -15.43 4.83 -1.86
C ASP A 1161 -14.06 4.29 -1.41
N SER A 1162 -13.60 4.65 -0.20
CA SER A 1162 -12.39 4.06 0.39
C SER A 1162 -12.45 2.53 0.56
N ALA A 1163 -13.65 1.92 0.56
CA ALA A 1163 -13.83 0.47 0.66
C ALA A 1163 -13.56 -0.30 -0.65
N ALA A 1164 -13.39 0.40 -1.80
CA ALA A 1164 -13.18 -0.23 -3.09
C ALA A 1164 -11.97 -1.19 -3.10
N ALA A 1165 -10.86 -0.79 -2.47
CA ALA A 1165 -9.66 -1.61 -2.39
C ALA A 1165 -9.89 -2.92 -1.61
N LEU A 1166 -10.68 -2.89 -0.53
CA LEU A 1166 -11.00 -4.07 0.25
C LEU A 1166 -11.91 -5.05 -0.52
N LEU A 1167 -12.86 -4.56 -1.32
CA LEU A 1167 -13.73 -5.40 -2.16
C LEU A 1167 -12.96 -6.12 -3.29
N SER A 1168 -11.81 -5.59 -3.67
CA SER A 1168 -10.92 -6.12 -4.71
C SER A 1168 -9.65 -6.76 -4.13
N SER A 1169 -9.58 -6.97 -2.82
CA SER A 1169 -8.46 -7.66 -2.15
C SER A 1169 -8.99 -8.70 -1.16
N ASN A 1170 -8.11 -9.60 -0.70
CA ASN A 1170 -8.45 -10.72 0.18
C ASN A 1170 -9.58 -11.64 -0.35
N CYS A 1171 -10.87 -11.33 -0.14
CA CYS A 1171 -12.02 -12.09 -0.65
C CYS A 1171 -12.74 -11.33 -1.77
N LEU A 1172 -12.76 -11.89 -2.99
CA LEU A 1172 -13.35 -11.22 -4.15
C LEU A 1172 -14.83 -10.86 -3.93
N GLY A 1173 -15.12 -9.56 -3.95
CA GLY A 1173 -16.47 -8.99 -3.85
C GLY A 1173 -17.02 -8.88 -2.43
N HIS A 1174 -16.18 -9.01 -1.40
CA HIS A 1174 -16.59 -8.96 0.00
C HIS A 1174 -15.70 -8.04 0.84
N LEU A 1175 -16.21 -7.63 2.00
CA LEU A 1175 -15.43 -6.91 3.01
C LEU A 1175 -14.98 -7.87 4.11
N PRO A 1176 -13.75 -7.72 4.62
CA PRO A 1176 -13.26 -8.50 5.73
C PRO A 1176 -13.94 -8.10 7.05
N GLU A 1177 -13.70 -8.89 8.08
CA GLU A 1177 -14.15 -8.63 9.44
C GLU A 1177 -13.50 -7.36 10.02
N ILE A 1178 -12.17 -7.31 9.89
CA ILE A 1178 -11.31 -6.27 10.45
C ILE A 1178 -10.11 -6.02 9.55
N THR A 1179 -9.44 -4.90 9.77
CA THR A 1179 -8.11 -4.60 9.27
C THR A 1179 -7.22 -4.12 10.41
N ASP A 1180 -5.90 -4.21 10.23
CA ASP A 1180 -4.96 -3.63 11.17
C ASP A 1180 -5.20 -2.13 11.36
N GLY A 1181 -5.09 -1.68 12.61
CA GLY A 1181 -5.20 -0.27 12.96
C GLY A 1181 -4.09 0.55 12.34
N ALA A 1182 -2.87 0.00 12.32
CA ALA A 1182 -1.72 0.64 11.72
C ALA A 1182 -1.58 0.34 10.22
N SER A 1183 -1.02 1.29 9.47
CA SER A 1183 -0.61 1.08 8.08
C SER A 1183 0.36 -0.11 7.98
N PRO A 1184 0.23 -1.02 7.00
CA PRO A 1184 -0.55 -0.93 5.76
C PRO A 1184 -2.01 -1.43 5.84
N HIS A 1185 -2.59 -1.59 7.03
CA HIS A 1185 -4.00 -1.98 7.22
C HIS A 1185 -4.35 -3.36 6.64
N SER A 1186 -3.48 -4.36 6.87
CA SER A 1186 -3.70 -5.73 6.42
C SER A 1186 -5.05 -6.29 6.89
N PRO A 1187 -5.84 -6.93 6.01
CA PRO A 1187 -7.08 -7.60 6.40
C PRO A 1187 -6.84 -8.72 7.42
N GLY A 1188 -7.66 -8.74 8.46
CA GLY A 1188 -7.69 -9.75 9.50
C GLY A 1188 -9.08 -10.33 9.69
N GLY A 1189 -9.20 -11.27 10.62
CA GLY A 1189 -10.45 -11.96 10.86
C GLY A 1189 -10.96 -12.73 9.63
N CYS A 1190 -12.27 -12.86 9.50
CA CYS A 1190 -12.94 -13.55 8.42
C CYS A 1190 -12.89 -12.72 7.13
N GLY A 1191 -12.73 -13.37 5.96
CA GLY A 1191 -12.54 -12.67 4.69
C GLY A 1191 -13.81 -12.04 4.13
N ALA A 1192 -14.98 -12.52 4.56
CA ALA A 1192 -16.28 -12.08 4.09
C ALA A 1192 -17.27 -11.96 5.26
N GLN A 1193 -17.74 -10.75 5.53
CA GLN A 1193 -18.55 -10.44 6.72
C GLN A 1193 -19.89 -9.76 6.35
N ALA A 1194 -21.00 -10.33 6.82
CA ALA A 1194 -22.36 -9.98 6.36
C ALA A 1194 -22.77 -8.53 6.68
N TRP A 1195 -22.68 -8.13 7.95
CA TRP A 1195 -22.96 -6.77 8.42
C TRP A 1195 -22.04 -5.69 7.83
N SER A 1196 -20.78 -5.97 7.52
CA SER A 1196 -19.91 -5.02 6.81
C SER A 1196 -20.45 -4.70 5.41
N VAL A 1197 -20.80 -5.73 4.63
CA VAL A 1197 -21.40 -5.55 3.29
C VAL A 1197 -22.78 -4.88 3.39
N SER A 1198 -23.58 -5.25 4.40
CA SER A 1198 -24.89 -4.68 4.67
C SER A 1198 -24.84 -3.17 4.88
N GLU A 1199 -24.03 -2.69 5.82
CA GLU A 1199 -24.00 -1.28 6.18
C GLU A 1199 -23.40 -0.43 5.05
N LEU A 1200 -22.39 -0.94 4.33
CA LEU A 1200 -21.88 -0.28 3.12
C LEU A 1200 -22.99 -0.12 2.07
N LEU A 1201 -23.75 -1.18 1.78
CA LEU A 1201 -24.85 -1.16 0.81
C LEU A 1201 -25.97 -0.20 1.25
N ARG A 1202 -26.37 -0.26 2.52
CA ARG A 1202 -27.44 0.56 3.11
C ARG A 1202 -27.13 2.04 2.96
N VAL A 1203 -25.95 2.47 3.40
CA VAL A 1203 -25.57 3.89 3.36
C VAL A 1203 -25.29 4.35 1.93
N ARG A 1204 -24.76 3.48 1.05
CA ARG A 1204 -24.63 3.78 -0.39
C ARG A 1204 -25.98 4.06 -1.03
N LYS A 1205 -27.04 3.31 -0.69
CA LYS A 1205 -28.41 3.57 -1.17
C LYS A 1205 -28.96 4.89 -0.65
N LEU A 1206 -28.69 5.23 0.61
CA LEU A 1206 -29.05 6.54 1.18
C LEU A 1206 -28.40 7.69 0.40
N LEU A 1207 -27.10 7.60 0.10
CA LEU A 1207 -26.38 8.59 -0.71
C LEU A 1207 -27.02 8.84 -2.08
N VAL A 1208 -27.35 7.76 -2.81
CA VAL A 1208 -28.01 7.88 -4.13
C VAL A 1208 -29.37 8.57 -4.00
N SER A 1209 -30.16 8.21 -2.99
CA SER A 1209 -31.47 8.84 -2.77
C SER A 1209 -31.37 10.32 -2.38
N SER A 1210 -30.35 10.71 -1.63
CA SER A 1210 -30.12 12.10 -1.24
C SER A 1210 -29.57 12.94 -2.39
N ALA A 1211 -28.69 12.38 -3.23
CA ALA A 1211 -28.22 13.02 -4.45
C ALA A 1211 -29.33 13.24 -5.51
N LEU A 1212 -30.38 12.42 -5.51
CA LEU A 1212 -31.56 12.62 -6.35
C LEU A 1212 -32.54 13.68 -5.80
N ARG A 1213 -32.42 14.04 -4.52
CA ARG A 1213 -33.25 15.06 -3.86
C ARG A 1213 -32.64 16.46 -3.87
N GLN A 1214 -31.30 16.54 -4.00
CA GLN A 1214 -30.56 17.77 -4.30
C GLN A 1214 -30.60 18.04 -5.81
#